data_AF-A0A2P4ZKV8-F1
#
_entry.id   AF-A0A2P4ZKV8-F1
#
_cell.length_a   1.000
_cell.length_b   1.000
_cell.length_c   1.000
_cell.angle_alpha   90.00
_cell.angle_beta   90.00
_cell.angle_gamma   90.00
#
_symmetry.space_group_name_H-M   'P 1'
#
loop_
_entity.id
_entity.type
_entity.pdbx_description
1 polymer ?
#
loop_
_entity_poly.entity_id
_entity_poly.type
_entity_poly.pdbx_seq_one_letter_code
_entity_poly.pdbx_strand_id
1 'polypeptide(L)'
;MRRPEVQSCVAAILAVSAAGSGECALISVVILPFDLEALGTASSSVDARVPWGTFQSAQRGTDIPVAISSEPLEQLRRLAHLVLHDAKLSALIFQLPWACRFFSFLHLHLPPTARWPLSSLTSQLTIQEDLICPRLTHLALSPPTSRVLTMGLAEHTSRIVSEFDFSDEELNRHVQEFLEQTESGLNEDGTSLSQIPTYVTAVPNGTESGVYLAVDLGGTNFRVCSVALNGDGTFNLTFNKVAIPKNLMVAKTARDLFGFLAKQIELFLREHHKEHFEGATSRRNTSSFPEGYHDEQIFRLGFTFSFPVQQLGINKGNLIRWTKGFDIPDAIGKDVCKLLQDEIDRLGLPVKVAALVNDTVGTLMARSYTSAGKHRSILGAIFGTGTNGAYIEKTSNIKKPIKGEYNTSTGEMVINTEWGSFDNQLNVLPSTIWDAALDRDSVNPGIQMYEKRVSGMFLGEIVRLAIADMIQDEDTSLFRDTNSSYNDWSTTTNISPKSGLLSQWGLDTAILSVAAADNTPELSTIRQELENTLLVYTPALEDAQAFKAVAGAVVRRAARLSAVAIGAIVLQSGKLEDPAEEIIDIGVDGSLVEHYPFFRDMIYEALRAIDGIGPSGADKIRIGIAKDGSGVGAALIALIAQKMEKPGDFLADLRRDIKRRLSQPFDTPGMLFHP
;
A
#
# COMPACT_ATOMS: atom_id res chain seq x y z
N MET A 1 -29.21 7.67 33.56
CA MET A 1 -28.37 6.45 33.75
C MET A 1 -27.36 6.41 32.62
N ARG A 2 -26.07 6.20 32.91
CA ARG A 2 -25.00 5.93 31.92
C ARG A 2 -24.21 4.72 32.45
N ARG A 3 -23.76 3.82 31.57
CA ARG A 3 -22.77 2.79 31.95
C ARG A 3 -21.36 3.38 31.77
N PRO A 4 -20.38 3.08 32.63
CA PRO A 4 -18.99 3.46 32.41
C PRO A 4 -18.34 2.54 31.38
N GLU A 5 -17.41 3.10 30.61
CA GLU A 5 -16.47 2.34 29.78
C GLU A 5 -15.28 1.91 30.64
N VAL A 6 -14.76 0.71 30.44
CA VAL A 6 -13.58 0.19 31.15
C VAL A 6 -12.38 0.23 30.19
N GLN A 7 -11.36 1.01 30.54
CA GLN A 7 -10.07 0.98 29.85
C GLN A 7 -9.20 -0.14 30.41
N SER A 8 -8.85 -1.12 29.58
CA SER A 8 -7.90 -2.18 29.94
C SER A 8 -6.47 -1.75 29.65
N CYS A 9 -5.71 -1.43 30.70
CA CYS A 9 -4.26 -1.26 30.59
C CYS A 9 -3.58 -2.63 30.60
N VAL A 10 -2.89 -2.99 29.51
CA VAL A 10 -2.05 -4.19 29.44
C VAL A 10 -0.63 -3.85 29.90
N ALA A 11 -0.16 -4.48 30.97
CA ALA A 11 1.23 -4.40 31.42
C ALA A 11 1.99 -5.66 30.96
N ALA A 12 3.02 -5.47 30.12
CA ALA A 12 3.90 -6.56 29.70
C ALA A 12 5.00 -6.82 30.74
N ILE A 13 5.18 -8.07 31.14
CA ILE A 13 6.29 -8.50 32.02
C ILE A 13 7.27 -9.32 31.17
N LEU A 14 8.51 -8.83 31.06
CA LEU A 14 9.61 -9.55 30.43
C LEU A 14 10.25 -10.53 31.43
N ALA A 15 10.12 -11.83 31.15
CA ALA A 15 10.88 -12.87 31.83
C ALA A 15 11.97 -13.39 30.89
N VAL A 16 13.24 -13.26 31.30
CA VAL A 16 14.40 -13.79 30.56
C VAL A 16 14.95 -14.97 31.33
N SER A 17 15.00 -16.14 30.68
CA SER A 17 15.70 -17.32 31.18
C SER A 17 16.86 -17.64 30.23
N ALA A 18 18.06 -17.83 30.78
CA ALA A 18 19.27 -18.10 30.02
C ALA A 18 19.79 -19.51 30.32
N ALA A 19 19.69 -20.40 29.34
CA ALA A 19 20.34 -21.70 29.32
C ALA A 19 21.10 -21.81 27.98
N GLY A 20 22.41 -22.08 28.04
CA GLY A 20 23.29 -21.94 26.88
C GLY A 20 23.86 -23.25 26.35
N SER A 21 23.58 -23.53 25.08
CA SER A 21 24.45 -24.25 24.14
C SER A 21 24.12 -23.78 22.72
N GLY A 22 24.96 -24.11 21.75
CA GLY A 22 25.06 -23.35 20.49
C GLY A 22 23.85 -23.38 19.53
N GLU A 23 23.87 -22.40 18.62
CA GLU A 23 23.01 -22.21 17.44
C GLU A 23 21.64 -21.51 17.69
N CYS A 24 21.03 -21.01 16.60
CA CYS A 24 20.19 -19.81 16.64
C CYS A 24 18.80 -20.00 17.29
N ALA A 25 18.46 -19.11 18.23
CA ALA A 25 17.11 -19.01 18.81
C ALA A 25 16.24 -17.99 18.05
N LEU A 26 15.04 -18.39 17.62
CA LEU A 26 13.97 -17.46 17.22
C LEU A 26 13.33 -16.83 18.46
N ILE A 27 12.89 -15.58 18.34
CA ILE A 27 12.04 -14.92 19.35
C ILE A 27 10.57 -15.26 19.04
N SER A 28 10.02 -16.23 19.75
CA SER A 28 8.58 -16.56 19.70
C SER A 28 7.83 -15.85 20.84
N VAL A 29 6.91 -14.95 20.49
CA VAL A 29 6.02 -14.30 21.45
C VAL A 29 4.79 -15.18 21.68
N VAL A 30 4.75 -15.89 22.81
CA VAL A 30 3.60 -16.70 23.21
C VAL A 30 2.65 -15.85 24.05
N ILE A 31 1.46 -15.55 23.50
CA ILE A 31 0.35 -14.96 24.25
C ILE A 31 -0.51 -16.11 24.79
N LEU A 32 -0.51 -16.31 26.11
CA LEU A 32 -1.41 -17.26 26.77
C LEU A 32 -2.71 -16.54 27.17
N PRO A 33 -3.90 -17.05 26.78
CA PRO A 33 -5.15 -16.62 27.40
C PRO A 33 -5.21 -17.13 28.86
N PHE A 34 -5.86 -16.35 29.73
CA PHE A 34 -6.07 -16.71 31.13
C PHE A 34 -7.56 -16.64 31.44
N ASP A 35 -8.22 -17.78 31.60
CA ASP A 35 -9.62 -17.84 31.99
C ASP A 35 -9.82 -17.42 33.45
N LEU A 36 -10.96 -16.77 33.72
CA LEU A 36 -11.25 -16.15 35.02
C LEU A 36 -12.66 -16.48 35.55
N GLU A 37 -13.09 -17.73 35.37
CA GLU A 37 -14.27 -18.30 36.06
C GLU A 37 -13.89 -19.47 36.99
N ALA A 38 -13.36 -19.15 38.17
CA ALA A 38 -13.25 -20.10 39.27
C ALA A 38 -13.29 -19.40 40.64
N LEU A 39 -14.21 -19.86 41.50
CA LEU A 39 -14.40 -19.46 42.91
C LEU A 39 -14.88 -18.00 43.14
N GLY A 40 -15.73 -17.69 44.13
CA GLY A 40 -16.36 -18.60 45.10
C GLY A 40 -16.57 -17.97 46.48
N THR A 41 -17.50 -17.01 46.58
CA THR A 41 -18.20 -16.55 47.81
C THR A 41 -17.49 -16.65 49.17
N ALA A 42 -17.14 -15.49 49.77
CA ALA A 42 -17.01 -15.31 51.22
C ALA A 42 -17.39 -13.88 51.62
N SER A 43 -17.86 -13.65 52.86
CA SER A 43 -18.57 -12.41 53.26
C SER A 43 -18.26 -11.89 54.67
N SER A 44 -17.94 -10.59 54.80
CA SER A 44 -18.00 -9.74 56.02
C SER A 44 -17.65 -8.29 55.64
N SER A 45 -18.51 -7.26 55.83
CA SER A 45 -18.77 -6.46 57.06
C SER A 45 -17.55 -5.66 57.57
N VAL A 46 -17.61 -4.36 57.91
CA VAL A 46 -18.74 -3.40 58.04
C VAL A 46 -18.24 -1.92 58.08
N ASP A 47 -19.13 -0.92 57.92
CA ASP A 47 -19.06 0.54 58.23
C ASP A 47 -17.76 1.37 57.95
N ALA A 48 -17.81 2.42 57.11
CA ALA A 48 -18.25 3.82 57.36
C ALA A 48 -17.23 4.69 58.17
N ARG A 49 -17.10 6.03 58.04
CA ARG A 49 -18.05 7.09 57.64
C ARG A 49 -17.39 8.26 56.86
N VAL A 50 -18.24 9.10 56.26
CA VAL A 50 -18.01 10.44 55.65
C VAL A 50 -18.13 11.51 56.78
N PRO A 51 -17.38 12.66 56.85
CA PRO A 51 -17.64 13.83 55.96
C PRO A 51 -16.55 14.88 55.64
N TRP A 52 -16.67 15.41 54.42
CA TRP A 52 -16.64 16.82 53.94
C TRP A 52 -16.19 18.00 54.84
N GLY A 53 -15.42 18.91 54.21
CA GLY A 53 -15.34 20.37 54.47
C GLY A 53 -14.05 20.97 53.87
N THR A 54 -13.95 21.93 52.92
CA THR A 54 -14.64 23.18 52.50
C THR A 54 -13.84 24.45 52.87
N PHE A 55 -13.61 25.34 51.87
CA PHE A 55 -13.26 26.78 51.99
C PHE A 55 -11.82 27.12 52.51
N GLN A 56 -11.20 28.28 52.23
CA GLN A 56 -11.27 29.22 51.08
C GLN A 56 -10.11 30.27 51.12
N SER A 57 -9.74 30.82 49.95
CA SER A 57 -9.27 32.21 49.72
C SER A 57 -7.88 32.72 50.16
N ALA A 58 -7.39 33.70 49.36
CA ALA A 58 -6.47 34.82 49.67
C ALA A 58 -5.00 34.56 50.09
N GLN A 59 -4.10 35.55 50.05
CA GLN A 59 -3.68 36.49 48.98
C GLN A 59 -2.41 37.26 49.47
N ARG A 60 -1.36 37.41 48.62
CA ARG A 60 -0.14 38.24 48.88
C ARG A 60 0.78 37.69 50.02
N GLY A 61 2.08 37.99 50.06
CA GLY A 61 2.95 38.62 49.05
C GLY A 61 4.37 38.92 49.59
N THR A 62 5.35 38.96 48.68
CA THR A 62 6.64 39.70 48.74
C THR A 62 7.58 39.56 49.96
N ASP A 63 8.77 39.02 49.67
CA ASP A 63 10.11 39.49 50.08
C ASP A 63 10.92 38.81 51.21
N ILE A 64 12.23 39.04 51.10
CA ILE A 64 13.46 38.31 51.49
C ILE A 64 14.32 39.30 52.34
N PRO A 65 15.33 38.98 53.22
CA PRO A 65 16.26 37.82 53.29
C PRO A 65 16.62 37.27 54.71
N VAL A 66 17.68 36.43 54.77
CA VAL A 66 18.54 36.02 55.92
C VAL A 66 17.86 35.14 57.00
N ALA A 67 17.96 33.80 57.00
CA ALA A 67 19.09 32.85 56.97
C ALA A 67 19.79 32.58 58.33
N ILE A 68 19.49 31.42 58.93
CA ILE A 68 20.34 30.64 59.85
C ILE A 68 20.30 29.18 59.37
N SER A 69 21.40 28.44 59.54
CA SER A 69 21.67 27.16 58.87
C SER A 69 21.34 25.90 59.69
N SER A 70 20.88 24.85 59.00
CA SER A 70 21.07 23.44 59.40
C SER A 70 21.11 22.51 58.18
N GLU A 71 22.33 22.15 57.78
CA GLU A 71 22.67 21.16 56.74
C GLU A 71 23.53 20.05 57.39
N PRO A 72 23.83 18.91 56.72
CA PRO A 72 23.48 18.53 55.35
C PRO A 72 22.79 17.17 55.20
N LEU A 73 22.12 16.96 54.05
CA LEU A 73 21.91 15.63 53.47
C LEU A 73 22.41 15.54 52.00
N GLU A 74 23.28 16.49 51.62
CA GLU A 74 23.85 16.68 50.27
C GLU A 74 25.21 15.97 50.09
N GLN A 75 25.39 14.79 50.72
CA GLN A 75 26.66 14.02 50.68
C GLN A 75 26.55 12.60 50.09
N LEU A 76 25.43 12.27 49.43
CA LEU A 76 25.23 10.95 48.79
C LEU A 76 24.98 11.02 47.27
N ARG A 77 25.24 12.17 46.62
CA ARG A 77 25.09 12.39 45.17
C ARG A 77 26.27 13.09 44.48
N ARG A 78 27.50 12.98 45.02
CA ARG A 78 28.73 13.42 44.35
C ARG A 78 29.82 12.35 44.28
N LEU A 79 29.58 11.33 43.45
CA LEU A 79 30.66 10.46 42.94
C LEU A 79 30.39 9.97 41.50
N ALA A 80 29.83 10.84 40.67
CA ALA A 80 29.61 10.61 39.24
C ALA A 80 29.62 11.96 38.47
N HIS A 81 30.79 12.62 38.40
CA HIS A 81 30.92 13.90 37.71
C HIS A 81 32.30 14.04 37.02
N LEU A 82 32.38 13.58 35.78
CA LEU A 82 33.28 14.06 34.72
C LEU A 82 32.54 13.81 33.38
N VAL A 83 31.99 14.82 32.71
CA VAL A 83 32.67 15.85 31.87
C VAL A 83 32.90 15.33 30.44
N LEU A 84 32.45 15.99 29.36
CA LEU A 84 31.45 17.07 29.17
C LEU A 84 31.04 17.16 27.67
N HIS A 85 30.19 18.13 27.35
CA HIS A 85 29.70 18.62 26.05
C HIS A 85 30.65 18.66 24.82
N ASP A 86 29.99 18.67 23.64
CA ASP A 86 30.27 19.37 22.36
C ASP A 86 31.71 19.65 21.87
N ALA A 87 31.93 19.28 20.59
CA ALA A 87 32.44 20.22 19.56
C ALA A 87 32.12 19.76 18.12
N LYS A 88 31.96 20.70 17.18
CA LYS A 88 31.85 20.48 15.72
C LYS A 88 32.98 21.23 15.00
N LEU A 89 33.42 20.71 13.83
CA LEU A 89 34.42 21.27 12.89
C LEU A 89 35.85 21.37 13.46
N SER A 90 36.97 21.03 12.77
CA SER A 90 37.29 20.46 11.44
C SER A 90 38.69 19.76 11.55
N ALA A 91 39.50 19.36 10.54
CA ALA A 91 39.58 19.64 9.10
C ALA A 91 40.44 18.61 8.30
N LEU A 92 40.66 18.94 7.02
CA LEU A 92 41.70 18.53 6.04
C LEU A 92 43.10 18.22 6.64
N ILE A 93 44.00 17.38 6.08
CA ILE A 93 44.20 16.79 4.72
C ILE A 93 45.09 15.51 4.78
N PHE A 94 45.07 14.69 3.70
CA PHE A 94 46.08 13.66 3.30
C PHE A 94 46.27 12.42 4.24
N GLN A 95 46.63 11.21 3.77
CA GLN A 95 46.93 10.68 2.43
C GLN A 95 46.61 9.16 2.31
N LEU A 96 46.26 8.69 1.10
CA LEU A 96 46.36 7.28 0.65
C LEU A 96 47.79 7.04 0.07
N PRO A 97 48.32 5.81 -0.21
CA PRO A 97 47.58 4.58 -0.61
C PRO A 97 48.15 3.16 -0.27
N TRP A 98 47.33 2.12 -0.59
CA TRP A 98 47.65 0.76 -1.17
C TRP A 98 48.46 -0.37 -0.45
N ALA A 99 47.90 -1.59 -0.57
CA ALA A 99 48.49 -2.96 -0.77
C ALA A 99 49.56 -3.52 0.24
N CYS A 100 49.69 -4.82 0.56
CA CYS A 100 49.50 -6.13 -0.13
C CYS A 100 48.90 -7.20 0.84
N ARG A 101 48.26 -8.34 0.50
CA ARG A 101 48.47 -9.49 -0.44
C ARG A 101 49.42 -10.63 0.04
N PHE A 102 48.85 -11.82 0.33
CA PHE A 102 49.46 -13.17 0.50
C PHE A 102 50.51 -13.36 1.65
N PHE A 103 50.78 -14.53 2.26
CA PHE A 103 50.73 -15.96 1.88
C PHE A 103 50.41 -16.91 3.09
N SER A 104 50.55 -18.24 2.95
CA SER A 104 50.20 -19.29 3.95
C SER A 104 51.36 -20.29 4.26
N PHE A 105 51.12 -21.23 5.19
CA PHE A 105 51.84 -22.50 5.53
C PHE A 105 52.85 -22.56 6.72
N LEU A 106 52.37 -23.15 7.84
CA LEU A 106 52.76 -24.46 8.43
C LEU A 106 54.22 -24.74 8.93
N HIS A 107 54.38 -25.20 10.19
CA HIS A 107 55.33 -26.22 10.75
C HIS A 107 55.28 -26.20 12.32
N LEU A 108 55.62 -27.22 13.14
CA LEU A 108 55.53 -28.71 13.06
C LEU A 108 55.85 -29.36 14.46
N HIS A 109 55.59 -30.68 14.61
CA HIS A 109 56.13 -31.66 15.62
C HIS A 109 55.68 -31.67 17.11
N LEU A 110 55.65 -32.80 17.86
CA LEU A 110 55.44 -34.27 17.61
C LEU A 110 55.10 -35.01 18.97
N PRO A 111 54.56 -36.26 18.97
CA PRO A 111 54.22 -37.07 20.16
C PRO A 111 55.17 -38.27 20.43
N PRO A 112 54.99 -39.03 21.53
CA PRO A 112 54.41 -40.40 21.42
C PRO A 112 53.45 -40.73 22.62
N THR A 113 52.87 -41.92 22.88
CA THR A 113 52.99 -43.32 22.39
C THR A 113 51.63 -44.07 22.55
N ALA A 114 51.52 -45.39 22.29
CA ALA A 114 50.28 -46.20 22.43
C ALA A 114 50.49 -47.59 23.08
N ARG A 115 49.41 -48.24 23.57
CA ARG A 115 49.30 -49.71 23.85
C ARG A 115 47.85 -50.19 24.10
N TRP A 116 47.61 -51.48 23.87
CA TRP A 116 46.42 -52.34 24.16
C TRP A 116 46.97 -53.64 24.83
N PRO A 117 46.23 -54.48 25.62
CA PRO A 117 45.28 -55.46 25.05
C PRO A 117 44.16 -56.11 25.95
N LEU A 118 43.17 -56.73 25.27
CA LEU A 118 42.47 -58.03 25.49
C LEU A 118 42.14 -58.63 26.90
N SER A 119 40.84 -58.67 27.20
CA SER A 119 39.96 -59.85 27.53
C SER A 119 40.37 -61.01 28.47
N SER A 120 39.42 -61.44 29.32
CA SER A 120 39.04 -62.87 29.55
C SER A 120 37.64 -63.01 30.20
N LEU A 121 37.05 -64.21 30.17
CA LEU A 121 35.71 -64.55 30.72
C LEU A 121 35.82 -65.56 31.88
N THR A 122 34.77 -65.65 32.71
CA THR A 122 34.20 -66.95 33.15
C THR A 122 32.71 -66.85 33.51
N SER A 123 32.01 -68.00 33.52
CA SER A 123 30.55 -68.16 33.67
C SER A 123 30.16 -68.69 35.07
N GLN A 124 28.89 -68.85 35.46
CA GLN A 124 28.01 -69.98 35.06
C GLN A 124 26.53 -69.82 35.48
N LEU A 125 25.62 -70.28 34.59
CA LEU A 125 24.36 -71.03 34.81
C LEU A 125 23.23 -70.48 35.74
N THR A 126 21.92 -70.78 35.61
CA THR A 126 20.95 -71.16 34.53
C THR A 126 19.61 -71.43 35.24
N ILE A 127 18.43 -71.15 34.64
CA ILE A 127 17.25 -72.07 34.62
C ILE A 127 16.06 -71.53 33.79
N GLN A 128 15.59 -72.39 32.89
CA GLN A 128 14.31 -72.46 32.14
C GLN A 128 13.88 -71.36 31.15
N GLU A 129 13.11 -71.84 30.16
CA GLU A 129 12.73 -71.20 28.90
C GLU A 129 11.18 -71.19 28.73
N ASP A 130 10.72 -70.69 27.59
CA ASP A 130 9.39 -70.85 26.98
C ASP A 130 8.16 -70.22 27.66
N LEU A 131 7.75 -69.07 27.11
CA LEU A 131 6.75 -69.14 26.02
C LEU A 131 6.99 -68.02 24.98
N ILE A 132 6.89 -68.36 23.69
CA ILE A 132 7.17 -67.43 22.57
C ILE A 132 5.87 -66.82 22.06
N CYS A 133 5.89 -65.51 21.80
CA CYS A 133 4.92 -64.83 20.92
C CYS A 133 5.70 -64.06 19.83
N PRO A 134 5.33 -64.12 18.54
CA PRO A 134 6.14 -63.55 17.46
C PRO A 134 6.25 -62.03 17.52
N ARG A 135 7.40 -61.49 17.10
CA ARG A 135 7.54 -60.05 16.83
C ARG A 135 6.62 -59.66 15.67
N LEU A 136 5.74 -58.70 15.90
CA LEU A 136 5.21 -57.89 14.79
C LEU A 136 6.38 -57.13 14.17
N THR A 137 6.62 -57.36 12.88
CA THR A 137 7.53 -56.53 12.09
C THR A 137 6.99 -55.11 11.99
N HIS A 138 7.87 -54.12 11.89
CA HIS A 138 7.45 -52.76 11.59
C HIS A 138 6.74 -52.72 10.24
N LEU A 139 5.41 -52.54 10.26
CA LEU A 139 4.68 -52.04 9.12
C LEU A 139 5.11 -50.58 8.93
N ALA A 140 6.06 -50.38 8.02
CA ALA A 140 6.32 -49.08 7.45
C ALA A 140 5.06 -48.66 6.67
N LEU A 141 4.21 -47.85 7.31
CA LEU A 141 3.12 -47.18 6.63
C LEU A 141 3.73 -46.31 5.53
N SER A 142 3.50 -46.68 4.28
CA SER A 142 3.71 -45.76 3.16
C SER A 142 2.91 -44.49 3.42
N PRO A 143 3.40 -43.29 3.03
CA PRO A 143 2.58 -42.09 3.07
C PRO A 143 1.29 -42.36 2.28
N PRO A 144 0.13 -41.84 2.73
CA PRO A 144 -1.15 -42.12 2.10
C PRO A 144 -1.06 -41.70 0.63
N THR A 145 -1.10 -42.69 -0.26
CA THR A 145 -1.06 -42.42 -1.70
C THR A 145 -2.36 -41.73 -2.05
N SER A 146 -2.29 -40.44 -2.39
CA SER A 146 -3.47 -39.66 -2.77
C SER A 146 -4.28 -40.46 -3.78
N ARG A 147 -5.60 -40.54 -3.56
CA ARG A 147 -6.47 -40.95 -4.66
C ARG A 147 -6.27 -39.96 -5.80
N VAL A 148 -6.33 -40.49 -7.01
CA VAL A 148 -6.45 -39.66 -8.20
C VAL A 148 -7.81 -38.98 -8.11
N LEU A 149 -7.84 -37.68 -8.40
CA LEU A 149 -9.06 -36.89 -8.56
C LEU A 149 -10.18 -37.72 -9.17
N THR A 150 -11.36 -37.69 -8.55
CA THR A 150 -12.59 -38.17 -9.17
C THR A 150 -12.66 -37.61 -10.59
N MET A 151 -12.73 -38.49 -11.60
CA MET A 151 -12.34 -38.11 -12.97
C MET A 151 -13.16 -36.93 -13.51
N GLY A 152 -14.44 -36.83 -13.11
CA GLY A 152 -15.31 -35.70 -13.42
C GLY A 152 -14.81 -34.36 -12.85
N LEU A 153 -14.37 -34.29 -11.59
CA LEU A 153 -13.84 -33.06 -10.99
C LEU A 153 -12.54 -32.63 -11.65
N ALA A 154 -11.63 -33.56 -11.94
CA ALA A 154 -10.40 -33.27 -12.71
C ALA A 154 -10.71 -32.73 -14.12
N GLU A 155 -11.60 -33.38 -14.85
CA GLU A 155 -11.95 -33.02 -16.23
C GLU A 155 -12.74 -31.70 -16.29
N HIS A 156 -13.70 -31.50 -15.38
CA HIS A 156 -14.44 -30.24 -15.27
C HIS A 156 -13.50 -29.08 -14.87
N THR A 157 -12.66 -29.25 -13.84
CA THR A 157 -11.64 -28.23 -13.47
C THR A 157 -10.76 -27.89 -14.66
N SER A 158 -10.32 -28.89 -15.43
CA SER A 158 -9.48 -28.68 -16.61
C SER A 158 -10.20 -27.87 -17.71
N ARG A 159 -11.50 -28.12 -17.93
CA ARG A 159 -12.36 -27.32 -18.84
C ARG A 159 -12.46 -25.87 -18.37
N ILE A 160 -12.81 -25.62 -17.11
CA ILE A 160 -12.94 -24.28 -16.53
C ILE A 160 -11.61 -23.50 -16.61
N VAL A 161 -10.49 -24.18 -16.33
CA VAL A 161 -9.14 -23.58 -16.45
C VAL A 161 -8.82 -23.20 -17.90
N SER A 162 -9.24 -23.98 -18.90
CA SER A 162 -9.01 -23.65 -20.31
C SER A 162 -9.83 -22.44 -20.81
N GLU A 163 -11.01 -22.18 -20.27
CA GLU A 163 -11.79 -20.97 -20.56
C GLU A 163 -11.13 -19.68 -20.03
N PHE A 164 -10.16 -19.81 -19.11
CA PHE A 164 -9.34 -18.71 -18.60
C PHE A 164 -7.94 -18.63 -19.24
N ASP A 165 -7.60 -19.50 -20.19
CA ASP A 165 -6.32 -19.39 -20.89
C ASP A 165 -6.26 -18.12 -21.76
N PHE A 166 -5.04 -17.64 -22.00
CA PHE A 166 -4.79 -16.39 -22.69
C PHE A 166 -3.46 -16.51 -23.43
N SER A 167 -3.50 -17.07 -24.64
CA SER A 167 -2.33 -17.50 -25.39
C SER A 167 -1.39 -16.34 -25.77
N ASP A 168 -0.23 -16.66 -26.35
CA ASP A 168 0.71 -15.64 -26.81
C ASP A 168 0.18 -14.90 -28.06
N GLU A 169 -0.63 -15.55 -28.90
CA GLU A 169 -1.33 -14.89 -30.01
C GLU A 169 -2.38 -13.89 -29.49
N GLU A 170 -3.17 -14.28 -28.48
CA GLU A 170 -4.16 -13.39 -27.86
C GLU A 170 -3.50 -12.20 -27.16
N LEU A 171 -2.42 -12.44 -26.41
CA LEU A 171 -1.60 -11.39 -25.81
C LEU A 171 -1.13 -10.36 -26.84
N ASN A 172 -0.62 -10.81 -27.99
CA ASN A 172 -0.17 -9.91 -29.05
C ASN A 172 -1.32 -9.17 -29.75
N ARG A 173 -2.45 -9.84 -29.99
CA ARG A 173 -3.68 -9.21 -30.52
C ARG A 173 -4.15 -8.06 -29.62
N HIS A 174 -4.09 -8.25 -28.31
CA HIS A 174 -4.45 -7.23 -27.32
C HIS A 174 -3.45 -6.07 -27.28
N VAL A 175 -2.15 -6.31 -27.48
CA VAL A 175 -1.14 -5.23 -27.53
C VAL A 175 -1.38 -4.30 -28.72
N GLN A 176 -1.77 -4.83 -29.88
CA GLN A 176 -2.09 -3.99 -31.05
C GLN A 176 -3.34 -3.14 -30.81
N GLU A 177 -4.45 -3.71 -30.32
CA GLU A 177 -5.66 -2.93 -29.97
C GLU A 177 -5.36 -1.87 -28.90
N PHE A 178 -4.49 -2.15 -27.92
CA PHE A 178 -4.09 -1.16 -26.91
C PHE A 178 -3.29 0.01 -27.52
N LEU A 179 -2.44 -0.26 -28.52
CA LEU A 179 -1.75 0.79 -29.28
C LEU A 179 -2.74 1.61 -30.13
N GLU A 180 -3.66 0.97 -30.85
CA GLU A 180 -4.67 1.65 -31.67
C GLU A 180 -5.62 2.52 -30.83
N GLN A 181 -6.13 2.01 -29.70
CA GLN A 181 -6.92 2.80 -28.75
C GLN A 181 -6.09 3.90 -28.07
N THR A 182 -4.77 3.73 -27.94
CA THR A 182 -3.87 4.78 -27.41
C THR A 182 -3.70 5.92 -28.42
N GLU A 183 -3.46 5.63 -29.69
CA GLU A 183 -3.43 6.65 -30.74
C GLU A 183 -4.79 7.38 -30.85
N SER A 184 -5.91 6.64 -30.86
CA SER A 184 -7.26 7.22 -30.85
C SER A 184 -7.44 8.18 -29.65
N GLY A 185 -7.08 7.76 -28.44
CA GLY A 185 -7.19 8.58 -27.24
C GLY A 185 -6.28 9.81 -27.21
N LEU A 186 -5.16 9.82 -27.92
CA LEU A 186 -4.29 10.99 -28.11
C LEU A 186 -4.83 11.95 -29.19
N ASN A 187 -5.60 11.42 -30.14
CA ASN A 187 -6.19 12.17 -31.25
C ASN A 187 -7.50 12.90 -30.87
N GLU A 188 -8.37 12.30 -30.05
CA GLU A 188 -9.68 12.85 -29.70
C GLU A 188 -10.13 12.60 -28.23
N ASP A 189 -11.28 13.16 -27.85
CA ASP A 189 -11.91 13.00 -26.53
C ASP A 189 -13.17 12.13 -26.63
N GLY A 190 -13.42 11.27 -25.64
CA GLY A 190 -14.60 10.39 -25.60
C GLY A 190 -14.33 8.92 -25.99
N THR A 191 -13.05 8.59 -26.19
CA THR A 191 -12.49 7.26 -26.49
C THR A 191 -12.45 6.33 -25.26
N SER A 192 -12.26 5.04 -25.49
CA SER A 192 -12.15 4.02 -24.43
C SER A 192 -10.91 4.21 -23.55
N LEU A 193 -9.74 4.43 -24.15
CA LEU A 193 -8.57 4.98 -23.44
C LEU A 193 -8.68 6.51 -23.42
N SER A 194 -8.82 7.11 -22.24
CA SER A 194 -9.10 8.55 -22.12
C SER A 194 -7.88 9.45 -22.31
N GLN A 195 -6.66 8.92 -22.09
CA GLN A 195 -5.37 9.59 -22.34
C GLN A 195 -5.36 11.06 -21.90
N ILE A 196 -5.57 11.28 -20.60
CA ILE A 196 -5.83 12.58 -19.97
C ILE A 196 -4.51 13.36 -19.80
N PRO A 197 -4.41 14.59 -20.37
CA PRO A 197 -3.29 15.50 -20.12
C PRO A 197 -3.21 15.91 -18.64
N THR A 198 -2.10 15.57 -17.97
CA THR A 198 -1.91 15.84 -16.53
C THR A 198 -1.28 17.21 -16.25
N TYR A 199 -0.85 17.94 -17.28
CA TYR A 199 -0.10 19.19 -17.21
C TYR A 199 1.29 19.08 -16.53
N VAL A 200 1.71 17.88 -16.10
CA VAL A 200 3.05 17.60 -15.60
C VAL A 200 3.98 17.37 -16.79
N THR A 201 4.86 18.32 -17.09
CA THR A 201 5.75 18.28 -18.27
C THR A 201 7.23 18.01 -17.95
N ALA A 202 7.53 17.63 -16.70
CA ALA A 202 8.86 17.18 -16.28
C ALA A 202 8.73 16.08 -15.21
N VAL A 203 9.66 15.13 -15.23
CA VAL A 203 9.73 13.98 -14.32
C VAL A 203 11.07 14.05 -13.55
N PRO A 204 11.10 13.78 -12.23
CA PRO A 204 12.30 13.98 -11.40
C PRO A 204 13.43 13.01 -11.76
N ASN A 205 14.65 13.43 -11.47
CA ASN A 205 15.89 12.68 -11.75
C ASN A 205 16.68 12.29 -10.50
N GLY A 206 16.18 12.65 -9.31
CA GLY A 206 16.80 12.33 -8.02
C GLY A 206 17.59 13.49 -7.40
N THR A 207 17.90 14.55 -8.17
CA THR A 207 18.61 15.74 -7.63
C THR A 207 17.68 16.76 -6.97
N GLU A 208 16.36 16.53 -7.04
CA GLU A 208 15.35 17.30 -6.33
C GLU A 208 15.57 17.31 -4.80
N SER A 209 15.48 18.48 -4.19
CA SER A 209 15.58 18.65 -2.73
C SER A 209 14.58 19.66 -2.17
N GLY A 210 14.39 19.64 -0.85
CA GLY A 210 13.48 20.53 -0.11
C GLY A 210 12.30 19.81 0.55
N VAL A 211 11.45 20.55 1.25
CA VAL A 211 10.32 20.00 2.02
C VAL A 211 8.99 20.38 1.38
N TYR A 212 8.20 19.37 1.01
CA TYR A 212 6.92 19.53 0.33
C TYR A 212 5.83 18.74 1.06
N LEU A 213 4.60 19.21 0.99
CA LEU A 213 3.45 18.50 1.54
C LEU A 213 2.76 17.67 0.46
N ALA A 214 2.14 16.58 0.89
CA ALA A 214 1.16 15.85 0.09
C ALA A 214 -0.06 15.53 0.94
N VAL A 215 -1.23 15.46 0.30
CA VAL A 215 -2.44 14.92 0.95
C VAL A 215 -3.17 13.97 0.02
N ASP A 216 -3.74 12.93 0.60
CA ASP A 216 -4.25 11.77 -0.11
C ASP A 216 -5.66 11.46 0.41
N LEU A 217 -6.66 11.65 -0.46
CA LEU A 217 -8.08 11.40 -0.16
C LEU A 217 -8.49 10.01 -0.67
N GLY A 218 -8.15 9.00 0.12
CA GLY A 218 -8.58 7.62 -0.10
C GLY A 218 -10.05 7.38 0.24
N GLY A 219 -10.57 6.20 -0.14
CA GLY A 219 -11.98 5.84 0.03
C GLY A 219 -12.48 5.81 1.48
N THR A 220 -11.60 5.52 2.44
CA THR A 220 -11.96 5.33 3.88
C THR A 220 -11.11 6.20 4.82
N ASN A 221 -9.97 6.71 4.34
CA ASN A 221 -9.00 7.42 5.15
C ASN A 221 -8.47 8.63 4.38
N PHE A 222 -8.28 9.74 5.08
CA PHE A 222 -7.48 10.86 4.62
C PHE A 222 -6.07 10.74 5.22
N ARG A 223 -5.07 11.17 4.48
CA ARG A 223 -3.68 11.20 4.93
C ARG A 223 -3.03 12.53 4.59
N VAL A 224 -2.25 13.05 5.52
CA VAL A 224 -1.40 14.25 5.35
C VAL A 224 0.04 13.81 5.52
N CYS A 225 0.89 14.17 4.55
CA CYS A 225 2.29 13.81 4.45
C CYS A 225 3.17 15.06 4.37
N SER A 226 4.37 14.95 4.93
CA SER A 226 5.52 15.81 4.65
C SER A 226 6.63 14.95 4.08
N VAL A 227 7.22 15.40 2.98
CA VAL A 227 8.29 14.72 2.27
C VAL A 227 9.48 15.66 2.20
N ALA A 228 10.55 15.31 2.90
CA ALA A 228 11.85 15.97 2.77
C ALA A 228 12.66 15.20 1.72
N LEU A 229 12.97 15.85 0.61
CA LEU A 229 13.76 15.32 -0.49
C LEU A 229 15.23 15.69 -0.28
N ASN A 230 16.13 14.71 -0.35
CA ASN A 230 17.53 14.86 0.05
C ASN A 230 18.49 15.24 -1.12
N GLY A 231 18.04 15.18 -2.37
CA GLY A 231 18.86 15.51 -3.55
C GLY A 231 19.80 14.40 -4.03
N ASP A 232 19.65 13.19 -3.50
CA ASP A 232 20.42 11.98 -3.84
C ASP A 232 19.52 10.79 -4.23
N GLY A 233 18.25 11.05 -4.54
CA GLY A 233 17.21 10.04 -4.77
C GLY A 233 16.62 9.43 -3.49
N THR A 234 17.08 9.82 -2.29
CA THR A 234 16.48 9.42 -1.01
C THR A 234 15.54 10.50 -0.46
N PHE A 235 14.65 10.12 0.45
CA PHE A 235 13.71 11.04 1.09
C PHE A 235 13.36 10.58 2.50
N ASN A 236 12.87 11.52 3.31
CA ASN A 236 12.30 11.25 4.63
C ASN A 236 10.81 11.62 4.61
N LEU A 237 9.95 10.65 4.99
CA LEU A 237 8.50 10.76 4.99
C LEU A 237 7.96 10.79 6.43
N THR A 238 7.18 11.82 6.74
CA THR A 238 6.37 11.91 7.98
C THR A 238 4.90 12.03 7.57
N PHE A 239 4.00 11.23 8.16
CA PHE A 239 2.58 11.30 7.81
C PHE A 239 1.64 11.03 9.00
N ASN A 240 0.48 11.67 8.98
CA ASN A 240 -0.67 11.30 9.82
C ASN A 240 -1.78 10.74 8.92
N LYS A 241 -2.42 9.64 9.36
CA LYS A 241 -3.56 9.01 8.68
C LYS A 241 -4.78 8.99 9.60
N VAL A 242 -5.94 9.36 9.09
CA VAL A 242 -7.19 9.47 9.86
C VAL A 242 -8.37 8.92 9.07
N ALA A 243 -9.24 8.17 9.74
CA ALA A 243 -10.47 7.66 9.12
C ALA A 243 -11.42 8.82 8.79
N ILE A 244 -12.06 8.77 7.62
CA ILE A 244 -13.03 9.79 7.20
C ILE A 244 -14.38 9.46 7.87
N PRO A 245 -14.99 10.38 8.64
CA PRO A 245 -16.32 10.18 9.19
C PRO A 245 -17.34 9.92 8.08
N LYS A 246 -18.08 8.81 8.14
CA LYS A 246 -19.01 8.40 7.06
C LYS A 246 -20.05 9.49 6.70
N ASN A 247 -20.47 10.31 7.67
CA ASN A 247 -21.38 11.42 7.46
C ASN A 247 -20.77 12.59 6.66
N LEU A 248 -19.44 12.67 6.51
CA LEU A 248 -18.77 13.63 5.64
C LEU A 248 -18.62 13.11 4.21
N MET A 249 -18.59 11.79 4.01
CA MET A 249 -18.58 11.18 2.67
C MET A 249 -19.91 11.43 1.92
N VAL A 250 -21.02 11.53 2.66
CA VAL A 250 -22.38 11.84 2.15
C VAL A 250 -22.88 13.21 2.61
N ALA A 251 -21.97 14.18 2.74
CA ALA A 251 -22.30 15.53 3.18
C ALA A 251 -23.14 16.30 2.14
N LYS A 252 -23.97 17.24 2.61
CA LYS A 252 -24.76 18.11 1.72
C LYS A 252 -23.93 19.19 1.03
N THR A 253 -22.79 19.59 1.61
CA THR A 253 -21.92 20.63 1.05
C THR A 253 -20.49 20.15 0.93
N ALA A 254 -19.75 20.64 -0.08
CA ALA A 254 -18.32 20.37 -0.19
C ALA A 254 -17.54 20.90 1.02
N ARG A 255 -17.97 22.04 1.57
CA ARG A 255 -17.37 22.70 2.75
C ARG A 255 -17.22 21.76 3.96
N ASP A 256 -18.18 20.86 4.18
CA ASP A 256 -18.15 19.94 5.33
C ASP A 256 -16.96 18.96 5.24
N LEU A 257 -16.72 18.39 4.05
CA LEU A 257 -15.57 17.51 3.80
C LEU A 257 -14.27 18.32 3.72
N PHE A 258 -14.19 19.32 2.85
CA PHE A 258 -12.93 20.06 2.60
C PHE A 258 -12.47 20.86 3.84
N GLY A 259 -13.39 21.32 4.69
CA GLY A 259 -13.08 21.93 5.98
C GLY A 259 -12.49 20.93 6.99
N PHE A 260 -12.95 19.68 6.99
CA PHE A 260 -12.30 18.60 7.74
C PHE A 260 -10.89 18.32 7.21
N LEU A 261 -10.69 18.23 5.88
CA LEU A 261 -9.35 18.03 5.29
C LEU A 261 -8.38 19.14 5.70
N ALA A 262 -8.78 20.40 5.55
CA ALA A 262 -8.00 21.56 5.97
C ALA A 262 -7.67 21.54 7.48
N LYS A 263 -8.60 21.07 8.32
CA LYS A 263 -8.35 20.94 9.77
C LYS A 263 -7.31 19.86 10.10
N GLN A 264 -7.28 18.76 9.35
CA GLN A 264 -6.23 17.73 9.52
C GLN A 264 -4.85 18.25 9.09
N ILE A 265 -4.78 19.08 8.04
CA ILE A 265 -3.55 19.77 7.63
C ILE A 265 -3.06 20.72 8.74
N GLU A 266 -3.95 21.49 9.38
CA GLU A 266 -3.58 22.34 10.52
C GLU A 266 -3.01 21.52 11.70
N LEU A 267 -3.64 20.40 12.06
CA LEU A 267 -3.17 19.53 13.15
C LEU A 267 -1.77 18.96 12.85
N PHE A 268 -1.58 18.43 11.64
CA PHE A 268 -0.29 17.91 11.17
C PHE A 268 0.82 18.98 11.18
N LEU A 269 0.53 20.20 10.74
CA LEU A 269 1.49 21.31 10.77
C LEU A 269 1.88 21.73 12.19
N ARG A 270 0.93 21.73 13.14
CA ARG A 270 1.20 22.06 14.55
C ARG A 270 2.04 20.99 15.26
N GLU A 271 1.91 19.74 14.84
CA GLU A 271 2.65 18.60 15.39
C GLU A 271 4.07 18.51 14.82
N HIS A 272 4.20 18.49 13.49
CA HIS A 272 5.47 18.16 12.82
C HIS A 272 6.23 19.35 12.25
N HIS A 273 5.60 20.51 12.08
CA HIS A 273 6.17 21.72 11.45
C HIS A 273 6.02 22.99 12.30
N LYS A 274 6.00 22.82 13.63
CA LYS A 274 5.67 23.86 14.60
C LYS A 274 6.44 25.18 14.38
N GLU A 275 7.75 25.12 14.15
CA GLU A 275 8.58 26.32 13.99
C GLU A 275 8.21 27.12 12.72
N HIS A 276 7.95 26.44 11.60
CA HIS A 276 7.44 27.10 10.38
C HIS A 276 6.02 27.64 10.58
N PHE A 277 5.16 26.89 11.26
CA PHE A 277 3.77 27.28 11.56
C PHE A 277 3.71 28.54 12.44
N GLU A 278 4.48 28.57 13.54
CA GLU A 278 4.56 29.71 14.45
C GLU A 278 5.31 30.90 13.83
N GLY A 279 6.37 30.65 13.04
CA GLY A 279 7.11 31.67 12.31
C GLY A 279 6.24 32.42 11.28
N ALA A 280 5.53 31.68 10.43
CA ALA A 280 4.61 32.26 9.44
C ALA A 280 3.43 33.00 10.10
N THR A 281 2.87 32.45 11.19
CA THR A 281 1.78 33.08 11.95
C THR A 281 2.24 34.38 12.61
N SER A 282 3.42 34.38 13.21
CA SER A 282 3.97 35.55 13.92
C SER A 282 4.36 36.68 12.96
N ARG A 283 5.04 36.34 11.85
CA ARG A 283 5.49 37.34 10.86
C ARG A 283 4.34 37.98 10.08
N ARG A 284 3.22 37.28 9.89
CA ARG A 284 2.02 37.86 9.25
C ARG A 284 1.41 39.02 10.08
N ASN A 285 1.68 39.08 11.38
CA ASN A 285 1.29 40.20 12.25
C ASN A 285 2.30 41.36 12.26
N THR A 286 3.46 41.24 11.60
CA THR A 286 4.50 42.29 11.54
C THR A 286 4.68 42.80 10.11
N SER A 287 3.92 43.83 9.74
CA SER A 287 3.86 44.39 8.38
C SER A 287 5.10 45.19 7.92
N SER A 288 6.28 44.92 8.48
CA SER A 288 7.39 45.88 8.56
C SER A 288 8.77 45.26 8.27
N PHE A 289 8.94 44.64 7.10
CA PHE A 289 10.26 44.22 6.59
C PHE A 289 10.58 44.92 5.25
N PRO A 290 11.77 45.54 5.06
CA PRO A 290 12.08 46.30 3.84
C PRO A 290 12.14 45.47 2.55
N GLU A 291 12.42 44.17 2.66
CA GLU A 291 12.70 43.28 1.52
C GLU A 291 11.44 42.57 0.98
N GLY A 292 10.32 42.66 1.73
CA GLY A 292 9.03 42.11 1.35
C GLY A 292 8.75 40.69 1.86
N TYR A 293 7.72 40.06 1.30
CA TYR A 293 7.28 38.72 1.70
C TYR A 293 8.00 37.69 0.82
N HIS A 294 9.06 37.07 1.35
CA HIS A 294 9.76 35.99 0.66
C HIS A 294 8.95 34.69 0.69
N ASP A 295 8.98 33.96 -0.43
CA ASP A 295 8.12 32.80 -0.71
C ASP A 295 8.56 31.50 0.02
N GLU A 296 9.71 31.56 0.69
CA GLU A 296 10.43 30.46 1.36
C GLU A 296 9.70 29.83 2.57
N GLN A 297 8.52 30.32 2.92
CA GLN A 297 7.76 29.92 4.11
C GLN A 297 6.32 29.47 3.81
N ILE A 298 5.95 29.27 2.54
CA ILE A 298 4.69 28.64 2.14
C ILE A 298 4.97 27.19 1.71
N PHE A 299 4.36 26.23 2.39
CA PHE A 299 4.42 24.83 1.96
C PHE A 299 3.60 24.64 0.69
N ARG A 300 4.24 24.15 -0.37
CA ARG A 300 3.55 23.66 -1.57
C ARG A 300 3.04 22.25 -1.32
N LEU A 301 1.78 22.03 -1.66
CA LEU A 301 1.02 20.82 -1.37
C LEU A 301 0.55 20.16 -2.67
N GLY A 302 0.89 18.89 -2.85
CA GLY A 302 0.29 18.03 -3.87
C GLY A 302 -0.97 17.36 -3.34
N PHE A 303 -2.08 17.50 -4.06
CA PHE A 303 -3.36 16.92 -3.67
C PHE A 303 -3.67 15.68 -4.51
N THR A 304 -3.41 14.50 -3.96
CA THR A 304 -3.83 13.23 -4.57
C THR A 304 -5.33 13.04 -4.37
N PHE A 305 -6.04 13.00 -5.49
CA PHE A 305 -7.48 12.99 -5.54
C PHE A 305 -7.93 11.98 -6.62
N SER A 306 -7.83 10.69 -6.27
CA SER A 306 -8.13 9.57 -7.17
C SER A 306 -9.63 9.36 -7.37
N PHE A 307 -10.29 10.36 -7.95
CA PHE A 307 -11.68 10.35 -8.41
C PHE A 307 -11.74 10.92 -9.84
N PRO A 308 -12.75 10.58 -10.65
CA PRO A 308 -12.88 11.13 -12.01
C PRO A 308 -12.92 12.66 -12.04
N VAL A 309 -11.87 13.29 -12.57
CA VAL A 309 -11.72 14.74 -12.69
C VAL A 309 -11.43 15.16 -14.12
N GLN A 310 -12.04 16.26 -14.57
CA GLN A 310 -11.63 16.97 -15.77
C GLN A 310 -10.53 17.95 -15.38
N GLN A 311 -9.26 17.58 -15.62
CA GLN A 311 -8.11 18.41 -15.30
C GLN A 311 -7.94 19.56 -16.33
N LEU A 312 -7.69 20.76 -15.83
CA LEU A 312 -7.66 22.03 -16.59
C LEU A 312 -6.41 22.88 -16.28
N GLY A 313 -5.35 22.22 -15.77
CA GLY A 313 -4.12 22.81 -15.27
C GLY A 313 -3.48 21.92 -14.22
N ILE A 314 -2.20 22.12 -13.92
CA ILE A 314 -1.47 21.29 -12.94
C ILE A 314 -2.10 21.36 -11.54
N ASN A 315 -2.70 22.49 -11.16
CA ASN A 315 -3.35 22.72 -9.86
C ASN A 315 -4.87 22.94 -9.97
N LYS A 316 -5.53 22.39 -10.99
CA LYS A 316 -6.94 22.66 -11.29
C LYS A 316 -7.65 21.49 -11.93
N GLY A 317 -8.77 21.05 -11.34
CA GLY A 317 -9.60 20.01 -11.95
C GLY A 317 -11.01 19.96 -11.39
N ASN A 318 -11.99 19.89 -12.30
CA ASN A 318 -13.40 19.82 -11.94
C ASN A 318 -13.80 18.36 -11.66
N LEU A 319 -14.44 18.08 -10.52
CA LEU A 319 -15.00 16.76 -10.23
C LEU A 319 -16.09 16.39 -11.26
N ILE A 320 -15.96 15.23 -11.91
CA ILE A 320 -16.96 14.71 -12.87
C ILE A 320 -18.05 13.96 -12.10
N ARG A 321 -17.67 13.04 -11.22
CA ARG A 321 -18.55 12.20 -10.40
C ARG A 321 -17.80 11.64 -9.20
N TRP A 322 -18.51 11.44 -8.08
CA TRP A 322 -17.96 10.69 -6.96
C TRP A 322 -17.92 9.19 -7.23
N THR A 323 -17.05 8.50 -6.49
CA THR A 323 -16.90 7.04 -6.44
C THR A 323 -16.56 6.65 -4.99
N LYS A 324 -16.19 5.38 -4.73
CA LYS A 324 -15.64 4.94 -3.42
C LYS A 324 -16.56 5.23 -2.20
N GLY A 325 -17.87 5.29 -2.42
CA GLY A 325 -18.87 5.54 -1.37
C GLY A 325 -19.09 7.00 -0.99
N PHE A 326 -18.52 7.96 -1.73
CA PHE A 326 -18.83 9.38 -1.58
C PHE A 326 -20.08 9.76 -2.37
N ASP A 327 -20.88 10.67 -1.82
CA ASP A 327 -21.99 11.36 -2.51
C ASP A 327 -22.15 12.79 -1.92
N ILE A 328 -21.43 13.75 -2.50
CA ILE A 328 -21.52 15.17 -2.15
C ILE A 328 -21.90 15.94 -3.43
N PRO A 329 -23.21 16.09 -3.75
CA PRO A 329 -23.65 16.70 -5.00
C PRO A 329 -23.12 18.12 -5.21
N ASP A 330 -22.96 18.88 -4.13
CA ASP A 330 -22.39 20.23 -4.14
C ASP A 330 -20.91 20.30 -4.60
N ALA A 331 -20.17 19.20 -4.64
CA ALA A 331 -18.80 19.19 -5.18
C ALA A 331 -18.74 18.97 -6.70
N ILE A 332 -19.80 18.44 -7.32
CA ILE A 332 -19.79 18.03 -8.73
C ILE A 332 -19.68 19.26 -9.64
N GLY A 333 -18.83 19.17 -10.66
CA GLY A 333 -18.52 20.27 -11.58
C GLY A 333 -17.62 21.37 -11.00
N LYS A 334 -17.26 21.32 -9.71
CA LYS A 334 -16.39 22.32 -9.05
C LYS A 334 -14.93 21.90 -9.04
N ASP A 335 -14.06 22.90 -9.07
CA ASP A 335 -12.60 22.78 -8.97
C ASP A 335 -12.16 22.33 -7.57
N VAL A 336 -11.67 21.10 -7.44
CA VAL A 336 -11.39 20.46 -6.15
C VAL A 336 -10.15 21.03 -5.45
N CYS A 337 -9.16 21.52 -6.22
CA CYS A 337 -8.02 22.24 -5.66
C CYS A 337 -8.45 23.56 -5.04
N LYS A 338 -9.36 24.28 -5.71
CA LYS A 338 -9.95 25.51 -5.16
C LYS A 338 -10.81 25.23 -3.93
N LEU A 339 -11.60 24.16 -3.90
CA LEU A 339 -12.38 23.77 -2.72
C LEU A 339 -11.50 23.52 -1.50
N LEU A 340 -10.36 22.84 -1.67
CA LEU A 340 -9.39 22.64 -0.58
C LEU A 340 -8.70 23.95 -0.17
N GLN A 341 -8.23 24.74 -1.14
CA GLN A 341 -7.54 26.01 -0.87
C GLN A 341 -8.45 27.02 -0.14
N ASP A 342 -9.72 27.17 -0.54
CA ASP A 342 -10.67 28.09 0.09
C ASP A 342 -10.92 27.78 1.59
N GLU A 343 -10.70 26.54 2.05
CA GLU A 343 -10.80 26.17 3.48
C GLU A 343 -9.45 26.30 4.21
N ILE A 344 -8.34 25.93 3.56
CA ILE A 344 -6.95 26.19 4.03
C ILE A 344 -6.76 27.68 4.34
N ASP A 345 -7.26 28.56 3.48
CA ASP A 345 -7.12 30.00 3.61
C ASP A 345 -7.96 30.59 4.76
N ARG A 346 -9.11 29.98 5.07
CA ARG A 346 -9.97 30.37 6.20
C ARG A 346 -9.35 30.00 7.54
N LEU A 347 -8.63 28.87 7.59
CA LEU A 347 -7.77 28.52 8.72
C LEU A 347 -6.46 29.33 8.72
N GLY A 348 -6.18 30.08 7.65
CA GLY A 348 -5.02 30.97 7.53
C GLY A 348 -3.68 30.24 7.40
N LEU A 349 -3.66 28.97 6.99
CA LEU A 349 -2.44 28.16 7.00
C LEU A 349 -1.40 28.69 5.99
N PRO A 350 -0.10 28.45 6.18
CA PRO A 350 0.95 28.78 5.23
C PRO A 350 1.08 27.67 4.16
N VAL A 351 0.01 27.38 3.42
CA VAL A 351 -0.06 26.25 2.48
C VAL A 351 -0.70 26.66 1.15
N LYS A 352 -0.09 26.26 0.04
CA LYS A 352 -0.63 26.42 -1.33
C LYS A 352 -0.84 25.04 -1.97
N VAL A 353 -2.06 24.76 -2.41
CA VAL A 353 -2.40 23.62 -3.28
C VAL A 353 -1.73 23.86 -4.64
N ALA A 354 -0.55 23.27 -4.83
CA ALA A 354 0.33 23.49 -5.96
C ALA A 354 0.10 22.48 -7.09
N ALA A 355 -0.49 21.32 -6.79
CA ALA A 355 -0.82 20.31 -7.80
C ALA A 355 -2.10 19.52 -7.45
N LEU A 356 -2.81 19.09 -8.49
CA LEU A 356 -3.79 18.00 -8.49
C LEU A 356 -3.09 16.74 -9.03
N VAL A 357 -3.28 15.60 -8.37
CA VAL A 357 -2.50 14.39 -8.62
C VAL A 357 -3.43 13.18 -8.73
N ASN A 358 -3.23 12.38 -9.78
CA ASN A 358 -3.71 11.01 -9.88
C ASN A 358 -2.61 10.07 -9.35
N ASP A 359 -3.00 8.99 -8.68
CA ASP A 359 -2.06 8.06 -8.01
C ASP A 359 -1.01 7.48 -8.96
N THR A 360 -1.38 7.07 -10.18
CA THR A 360 -0.44 6.59 -11.22
C THR A 360 0.66 7.59 -11.58
N VAL A 361 0.30 8.88 -11.68
CA VAL A 361 1.23 9.99 -11.93
C VAL A 361 2.16 10.14 -10.73
N GLY A 362 1.63 9.99 -9.51
CA GLY A 362 2.43 9.92 -8.29
C GLY A 362 3.44 8.75 -8.31
N THR A 363 2.98 7.55 -8.66
CA THR A 363 3.79 6.32 -8.78
C THR A 363 4.95 6.50 -9.78
N LEU A 364 4.71 7.09 -10.95
CA LEU A 364 5.73 7.44 -11.95
C LEU A 364 6.81 8.36 -11.34
N MET A 365 6.38 9.41 -10.66
CA MET A 365 7.24 10.47 -10.14
C MET A 365 8.08 9.96 -8.96
N ALA A 366 7.47 9.24 -8.02
CA ALA A 366 8.16 8.59 -6.90
C ALA A 366 9.18 7.54 -7.38
N ARG A 367 8.83 6.78 -8.43
CA ARG A 367 9.77 5.84 -9.05
C ARG A 367 10.96 6.55 -9.68
N SER A 368 10.72 7.54 -10.54
CA SER A 368 11.81 8.21 -11.26
C SER A 368 12.78 8.93 -10.32
N TYR A 369 12.29 9.54 -9.23
CA TYR A 369 13.14 10.13 -8.20
C TYR A 369 14.04 9.10 -7.50
N THR A 370 13.52 7.89 -7.23
CA THR A 370 14.26 6.81 -6.56
C THR A 370 15.11 5.93 -7.50
N SER A 371 15.00 6.10 -8.83
CA SER A 371 15.64 5.27 -9.86
C SER A 371 17.13 5.63 -10.12
N ALA A 372 17.91 5.72 -9.03
CA ALA A 372 19.39 5.71 -9.04
C ALA A 372 20.09 6.70 -10.00
N GLY A 373 19.47 7.86 -10.29
CA GLY A 373 20.07 8.98 -11.03
C GLY A 373 20.44 8.75 -12.50
N LYS A 374 20.19 7.55 -13.06
CA LYS A 374 20.59 7.17 -14.43
C LYS A 374 19.45 6.83 -15.38
N HIS A 375 18.36 6.27 -14.87
CA HIS A 375 17.27 5.76 -15.71
C HIS A 375 15.96 6.37 -15.23
N ARG A 376 15.44 7.34 -15.99
CA ARG A 376 14.11 7.92 -15.71
C ARG A 376 13.06 6.83 -15.86
N SER A 377 12.05 6.82 -14.98
CA SER A 377 10.93 5.90 -15.19
C SER A 377 10.03 6.42 -16.31
N ILE A 378 9.53 5.54 -17.18
CA ILE A 378 8.66 5.95 -18.31
C ILE A 378 7.17 5.71 -18.04
N LEU A 379 6.83 4.83 -17.10
CA LEU A 379 5.47 4.40 -16.75
C LEU A 379 5.37 4.21 -15.23
N GLY A 380 4.35 4.82 -14.62
CA GLY A 380 3.87 4.50 -13.28
C GLY A 380 2.50 3.81 -13.37
N ALA A 381 2.38 2.60 -12.83
CA ALA A 381 1.18 1.77 -12.96
C ALA A 381 0.67 1.27 -11.60
N ILE A 382 -0.66 1.16 -11.48
CA ILE A 382 -1.35 0.62 -10.31
C ILE A 382 -1.91 -0.76 -10.65
N PHE A 383 -1.59 -1.75 -9.82
CA PHE A 383 -2.16 -3.09 -9.85
C PHE A 383 -2.57 -3.47 -8.42
N GLY A 384 -3.80 -3.10 -8.04
CA GLY A 384 -4.35 -3.28 -6.69
C GLY A 384 -5.86 -3.49 -6.74
N THR A 385 -6.61 -2.78 -5.89
CA THR A 385 -8.09 -2.78 -5.92
C THR A 385 -8.63 -2.33 -7.28
N GLY A 386 -8.00 -1.33 -7.90
CA GLY A 386 -8.21 -0.93 -9.30
C GLY A 386 -6.96 -1.15 -10.15
N THR A 387 -7.03 -0.79 -11.43
CA THR A 387 -5.82 -0.68 -12.27
C THR A 387 -5.89 0.51 -13.24
N ASN A 388 -4.77 1.23 -13.32
CA ASN A 388 -4.55 2.37 -14.20
C ASN A 388 -3.04 2.56 -14.41
N GLY A 389 -2.62 3.37 -15.39
CA GLY A 389 -1.22 3.78 -15.54
C GLY A 389 -1.07 5.19 -16.13
N ALA A 390 0.07 5.82 -15.86
CA ALA A 390 0.47 7.10 -16.43
C ALA A 390 1.90 7.06 -16.95
N TYR A 391 2.13 7.60 -18.14
CA TYR A 391 3.39 7.48 -18.88
C TYR A 391 3.84 8.80 -19.48
N ILE A 392 5.13 8.89 -19.86
CA ILE A 392 5.69 10.08 -20.53
C ILE A 392 5.40 10.01 -22.04
N GLU A 393 4.57 10.93 -22.55
CA GLU A 393 4.26 11.08 -23.97
C GLU A 393 4.89 12.37 -24.54
N LYS A 394 5.21 12.37 -25.83
CA LYS A 394 5.69 13.57 -26.54
C LYS A 394 4.50 14.50 -26.82
N THR A 395 4.62 15.79 -26.52
CA THR A 395 3.55 16.77 -26.79
C THR A 395 3.24 16.93 -28.29
N SER A 396 4.11 16.44 -29.18
CA SER A 396 3.85 16.32 -30.62
C SER A 396 2.81 15.27 -30.99
N ASN A 397 2.58 14.29 -30.12
CA ASN A 397 1.74 13.12 -30.38
C ASN A 397 0.29 13.37 -29.93
N ILE A 398 0.10 14.15 -28.87
CA ILE A 398 -1.22 14.63 -28.43
C ILE A 398 -1.78 15.60 -29.49
N LYS A 399 -2.80 15.20 -30.25
CA LYS A 399 -3.44 16.07 -31.25
C LYS A 399 -4.70 16.75 -30.71
N LYS A 400 -5.34 16.16 -29.69
CA LYS A 400 -6.55 16.70 -29.06
C LYS A 400 -6.29 18.00 -28.30
N PRO A 401 -7.30 18.89 -28.18
CA PRO A 401 -7.10 20.24 -27.68
C PRO A 401 -6.89 20.31 -26.15
N ILE A 402 -5.63 20.40 -25.72
CA ILE A 402 -5.25 20.69 -24.33
C ILE A 402 -5.74 22.10 -23.95
N LYS A 403 -6.46 22.22 -22.83
CA LYS A 403 -7.10 23.47 -22.38
C LYS A 403 -6.29 24.15 -21.27
N GLY A 404 -5.96 25.42 -21.46
CA GLY A 404 -5.20 26.20 -20.47
C GLY A 404 -3.69 26.19 -20.74
N GLU A 405 -2.90 26.73 -19.81
CA GLU A 405 -1.45 26.86 -19.96
C GLU A 405 -0.70 25.63 -19.41
N TYR A 406 0.36 25.22 -20.12
CA TYR A 406 1.35 24.23 -19.69
C TYR A 406 2.74 24.61 -20.21
N ASN A 407 3.80 24.14 -19.57
CA ASN A 407 5.16 24.42 -20.02
C ASN A 407 5.58 23.49 -21.17
N THR A 408 5.80 24.04 -22.35
CA THR A 408 6.22 23.32 -23.56
C THR A 408 7.74 23.08 -23.66
N SER A 409 8.56 23.54 -22.71
CA SER A 409 10.02 23.58 -22.86
C SER A 409 10.71 22.22 -22.99
N THR A 410 10.07 21.14 -22.53
CA THR A 410 10.58 19.76 -22.57
C THR A 410 10.13 18.98 -23.81
N GLY A 411 9.05 19.40 -24.48
CA GLY A 411 8.40 18.62 -25.53
C GLY A 411 7.71 17.34 -25.03
N GLU A 412 7.59 17.14 -23.72
CA GLU A 412 7.03 15.94 -23.08
C GLU A 412 5.93 16.32 -22.09
N MET A 413 4.93 15.45 -21.91
CA MET A 413 3.91 15.55 -20.87
C MET A 413 3.55 14.17 -20.34
N VAL A 414 3.35 14.04 -19.04
CA VAL A 414 2.78 12.81 -18.47
C VAL A 414 1.30 12.72 -18.84
N ILE A 415 0.90 11.59 -19.40
CA ILE A 415 -0.48 11.26 -19.73
C ILE A 415 -0.98 10.21 -18.75
N ASN A 416 -2.15 10.46 -18.15
CA ASN A 416 -2.89 9.48 -17.37
C ASN A 416 -3.82 8.71 -18.31
N THR A 417 -3.58 7.42 -18.51
CA THR A 417 -4.30 6.62 -19.52
C THR A 417 -5.78 6.44 -19.18
N GLU A 418 -6.12 6.35 -17.89
CA GLU A 418 -7.35 5.75 -17.35
C GLU A 418 -7.63 4.36 -17.98
N TRP A 419 -6.59 3.51 -18.08
CA TRP A 419 -6.67 2.28 -18.87
C TRP A 419 -7.69 1.25 -18.38
N GLY A 420 -8.29 1.42 -17.20
CA GLY A 420 -9.35 0.54 -16.72
C GLY A 420 -10.54 0.42 -17.67
N SER A 421 -10.79 1.45 -18.48
CA SER A 421 -11.80 1.50 -19.55
C SER A 421 -11.31 1.07 -20.94
N PHE A 422 -10.10 0.51 -21.06
CA PHE A 422 -9.64 -0.14 -22.29
C PHE A 422 -10.68 -1.17 -22.77
N ASP A 423 -10.98 -1.12 -24.07
CA ASP A 423 -11.89 -2.04 -24.75
C ASP A 423 -13.22 -2.31 -24.02
N ASN A 424 -13.91 -1.24 -23.61
CA ASN A 424 -15.31 -1.36 -23.14
C ASN A 424 -16.26 -1.97 -24.20
N GLN A 425 -15.85 -2.00 -25.48
CA GLN A 425 -16.58 -2.55 -26.61
C GLN A 425 -16.49 -4.08 -26.71
N LEU A 426 -15.48 -4.70 -26.08
CA LEU A 426 -15.11 -6.10 -26.23
C LEU A 426 -14.73 -6.48 -27.69
N ASN A 427 -13.97 -5.61 -28.35
CA ASN A 427 -13.29 -5.88 -29.62
C ASN A 427 -12.29 -7.05 -29.47
N VAL A 428 -11.57 -7.09 -28.34
CA VAL A 428 -10.52 -8.08 -28.08
C VAL A 428 -10.68 -8.81 -26.75
N LEU A 429 -11.14 -8.15 -25.68
CA LEU A 429 -11.04 -8.67 -24.33
C LEU A 429 -11.74 -10.03 -24.14
N PRO A 430 -11.08 -11.02 -23.51
CA PRO A 430 -11.67 -12.33 -23.27
C PRO A 430 -12.92 -12.18 -22.41
N SER A 431 -14.01 -12.83 -22.78
CA SER A 431 -15.29 -12.70 -22.09
C SER A 431 -15.92 -14.06 -21.82
N THR A 432 -15.50 -14.69 -20.73
CA THR A 432 -16.15 -15.89 -20.21
C THR A 432 -17.58 -15.57 -19.74
N ILE A 433 -18.37 -16.61 -19.50
CA ILE A 433 -19.70 -16.46 -18.89
C ILE A 433 -19.65 -15.79 -17.52
N TRP A 434 -18.55 -15.95 -16.77
CA TRP A 434 -18.35 -15.36 -15.44
C TRP A 434 -17.91 -13.89 -15.52
N ASP A 435 -17.11 -13.50 -16.52
CA ASP A 435 -16.82 -12.09 -16.80
C ASP A 435 -18.10 -11.32 -17.16
N ALA A 436 -18.96 -11.93 -17.99
CA ALA A 436 -20.24 -11.35 -18.39
C ALA A 436 -21.26 -11.28 -17.23
N ALA A 437 -21.28 -12.27 -16.35
CA ALA A 437 -22.09 -12.26 -15.13
C ALA A 437 -21.62 -11.18 -14.13
N LEU A 438 -20.32 -11.07 -13.90
CA LEU A 438 -19.72 -10.04 -13.06
C LEU A 438 -20.03 -8.63 -13.60
N ASP A 439 -19.88 -8.39 -14.90
CA ASP A 439 -20.17 -7.10 -15.50
C ASP A 439 -21.65 -6.69 -15.30
N ARG A 440 -22.57 -7.59 -15.69
CA ARG A 440 -24.02 -7.41 -15.58
C ARG A 440 -24.47 -7.03 -14.16
N ASP A 441 -23.89 -7.70 -13.16
CA ASP A 441 -24.27 -7.53 -11.76
C ASP A 441 -23.37 -6.50 -11.02
N SER A 442 -22.51 -5.78 -11.75
CA SER A 442 -21.67 -4.71 -11.21
C SER A 442 -22.41 -3.38 -11.07
N VAL A 443 -21.84 -2.44 -10.31
CA VAL A 443 -22.39 -1.09 -10.10
C VAL A 443 -22.49 -0.28 -11.41
N ASN A 444 -21.67 -0.60 -12.42
CA ASN A 444 -21.69 0.06 -13.73
C ASN A 444 -21.40 -1.00 -14.83
N PRO A 445 -22.43 -1.69 -15.37
CA PRO A 445 -22.24 -2.64 -16.48
C PRO A 445 -21.74 -1.95 -17.75
N GLY A 446 -20.99 -2.67 -18.58
CA GLY A 446 -20.46 -2.19 -19.87
C GLY A 446 -19.37 -1.11 -19.80
N ILE A 447 -18.83 -0.81 -18.61
CA ILE A 447 -17.66 0.08 -18.44
C ILE A 447 -16.62 -0.52 -17.48
N GLN A 448 -15.38 -0.02 -17.54
CA GLN A 448 -14.24 -0.55 -16.79
C GLN A 448 -13.93 -2.02 -17.15
N MET A 449 -14.10 -2.40 -18.42
CA MET A 449 -14.09 -3.81 -18.82
C MET A 449 -12.72 -4.49 -18.67
N TYR A 450 -11.63 -3.75 -18.90
CA TYR A 450 -10.27 -4.22 -18.63
C TYR A 450 -9.98 -4.30 -17.12
N GLU A 451 -10.35 -3.27 -16.35
CA GLU A 451 -10.15 -3.27 -14.89
C GLU A 451 -10.86 -4.45 -14.21
N LYS A 452 -12.09 -4.78 -14.65
CA LYS A 452 -12.84 -5.96 -14.20
C LYS A 452 -12.14 -7.30 -14.42
N ARG A 453 -11.17 -7.38 -15.34
CA ARG A 453 -10.41 -8.60 -15.67
C ARG A 453 -9.02 -8.64 -15.04
N VAL A 454 -8.57 -7.54 -14.46
CA VAL A 454 -7.18 -7.35 -13.98
C VAL A 454 -7.11 -7.04 -12.48
N SER A 455 -8.01 -6.21 -11.94
CA SER A 455 -7.84 -5.68 -10.59
C SER A 455 -8.38 -6.60 -9.49
N GLY A 456 -7.71 -6.57 -8.33
CA GLY A 456 -8.01 -7.40 -7.16
C GLY A 456 -9.36 -7.11 -6.48
N MET A 457 -10.14 -6.13 -6.95
CA MET A 457 -11.56 -6.01 -6.57
C MET A 457 -12.44 -7.07 -7.25
N PHE A 458 -12.04 -7.57 -8.43
CA PHE A 458 -12.89 -8.39 -9.30
C PHE A 458 -12.40 -9.83 -9.44
N LEU A 459 -11.09 -10.11 -9.33
CA LEU A 459 -10.56 -11.48 -9.49
C LEU A 459 -11.20 -12.48 -8.52
N GLY A 460 -11.42 -12.08 -7.26
CA GLY A 460 -12.14 -12.90 -6.28
C GLY A 460 -13.58 -13.24 -6.70
N GLU A 461 -14.33 -12.29 -7.25
CA GLU A 461 -15.70 -12.52 -7.73
C GLU A 461 -15.75 -13.39 -9.00
N ILE A 462 -14.76 -13.28 -9.89
CA ILE A 462 -14.63 -14.18 -11.06
C ILE A 462 -14.40 -15.63 -10.59
N VAL A 463 -13.47 -15.85 -9.66
CA VAL A 463 -13.26 -17.19 -9.08
C VAL A 463 -14.50 -17.66 -8.34
N ARG A 464 -15.18 -16.79 -7.58
CA ARG A 464 -16.43 -17.14 -6.89
C ARG A 464 -17.52 -17.58 -7.87
N LEU A 465 -17.67 -16.88 -8.99
CA LEU A 465 -18.65 -17.21 -10.03
C LEU A 465 -18.35 -18.55 -10.69
N ALA A 466 -17.09 -18.81 -11.08
CA ALA A 466 -16.68 -20.10 -11.66
C ALA A 466 -16.86 -21.27 -10.67
N ILE A 467 -16.46 -21.08 -9.40
CA ILE A 467 -16.63 -22.09 -8.35
C ILE A 467 -18.12 -22.32 -8.02
N ALA A 468 -18.95 -21.27 -8.00
CA ALA A 468 -20.39 -21.39 -7.79
C ALA A 468 -21.11 -22.10 -8.95
N ASP A 469 -20.55 -22.06 -10.17
CA ASP A 469 -21.00 -22.81 -11.34
C ASP A 469 -20.66 -24.32 -11.17
N MET A 470 -19.41 -24.62 -10.83
CA MET A 470 -18.93 -25.98 -10.53
C MET A 470 -19.67 -26.66 -9.36
N ILE A 471 -20.19 -25.88 -8.40
CA ILE A 471 -21.02 -26.38 -7.28
C ILE A 471 -22.44 -26.75 -7.73
N GLN A 472 -22.94 -26.18 -8.83
CA GLN A 472 -24.29 -26.44 -9.36
C GLN A 472 -24.35 -27.66 -10.30
N ASP A 473 -23.24 -28.00 -10.97
CA ASP A 473 -23.12 -29.23 -11.76
C ASP A 473 -22.93 -30.45 -10.82
N GLU A 474 -23.96 -31.30 -10.73
CA GLU A 474 -23.97 -32.48 -9.86
C GLU A 474 -22.94 -33.54 -10.25
N ASP A 475 -22.48 -33.60 -11.51
CA ASP A 475 -21.45 -34.54 -11.96
C ASP A 475 -20.04 -34.14 -11.44
N THR A 476 -19.87 -32.89 -10.99
CA THR A 476 -18.59 -32.36 -10.49
C THR A 476 -18.27 -32.75 -9.04
N SER A 477 -19.29 -32.87 -8.18
CA SER A 477 -19.17 -33.14 -6.74
C SER A 477 -18.26 -32.19 -5.93
N LEU A 478 -17.93 -31.00 -6.44
CA LEU A 478 -17.06 -30.02 -5.76
C LEU A 478 -17.62 -29.62 -4.39
N PHE A 479 -16.80 -29.71 -3.35
CA PHE A 479 -17.14 -29.47 -1.94
C PHE A 479 -18.33 -30.29 -1.40
N ARG A 480 -18.59 -31.49 -1.96
CA ARG A 480 -19.78 -32.30 -1.66
C ARG A 480 -19.47 -33.81 -1.58
N ASP A 481 -19.22 -34.30 -0.37
CA ASP A 481 -19.15 -35.75 -0.12
C ASP A 481 -20.55 -36.38 0.02
N THR A 482 -20.77 -37.54 -0.60
CA THR A 482 -21.99 -38.34 -0.36
C THR A 482 -21.92 -39.16 0.94
N ASN A 483 -20.70 -39.51 1.38
CA ASN A 483 -20.39 -40.14 2.65
C ASN A 483 -18.87 -40.07 2.90
N SER A 484 -18.44 -40.37 4.12
CA SER A 484 -17.06 -40.25 4.58
C SER A 484 -16.02 -41.19 3.94
N SER A 485 -16.40 -42.02 2.96
CA SER A 485 -15.47 -42.94 2.27
C SER A 485 -14.69 -42.30 1.11
N TYR A 486 -14.99 -41.04 0.76
CA TYR A 486 -14.42 -40.33 -0.40
C TYR A 486 -13.32 -39.33 0.02
N ASN A 487 -13.61 -38.43 0.95
CA ASN A 487 -12.67 -37.49 1.58
C ASN A 487 -11.43 -38.14 2.20
N ASP A 488 -10.24 -37.52 2.05
CA ASP A 488 -8.99 -37.97 2.66
C ASP A 488 -8.98 -37.88 4.21
N TRP A 489 -9.81 -37.01 4.79
CA TRP A 489 -10.01 -36.90 6.24
C TRP A 489 -11.08 -37.84 6.82
N SER A 490 -11.65 -38.77 6.02
CA SER A 490 -12.67 -39.73 6.48
C SER A 490 -13.91 -39.08 7.14
N THR A 491 -14.31 -37.92 6.61
CA THR A 491 -15.45 -37.09 7.01
C THR A 491 -16.23 -36.65 5.77
N THR A 492 -17.31 -35.88 5.90
CA THR A 492 -18.07 -35.34 4.76
C THR A 492 -17.86 -33.83 4.61
N THR A 493 -17.31 -33.40 3.47
CA THR A 493 -17.24 -32.00 3.08
C THR A 493 -18.65 -31.42 2.92
N ASN A 494 -18.88 -30.23 3.47
CA ASN A 494 -20.08 -29.46 3.17
C ASN A 494 -19.84 -27.95 3.22
N ILE A 495 -20.50 -27.22 2.32
CA ILE A 495 -20.54 -25.75 2.34
C ILE A 495 -21.57 -25.28 3.38
N SER A 496 -21.24 -24.23 4.13
CA SER A 496 -22.20 -23.53 4.99
C SER A 496 -23.20 -22.71 4.17
N PRO A 497 -24.51 -22.68 4.51
CA PRO A 497 -25.48 -21.74 3.91
C PRO A 497 -25.15 -20.24 4.13
N LYS A 498 -24.11 -19.92 4.91
CA LYS A 498 -23.56 -18.58 5.11
C LYS A 498 -22.23 -18.35 4.38
N SER A 499 -21.80 -19.29 3.54
CA SER A 499 -20.54 -19.22 2.81
C SER A 499 -20.49 -18.01 1.89
N GLY A 500 -19.31 -17.38 1.84
CA GLY A 500 -19.00 -16.34 0.86
C GLY A 500 -19.12 -16.80 -0.59
N LEU A 501 -18.97 -18.10 -0.88
CA LEU A 501 -19.17 -18.66 -2.23
C LEU A 501 -20.60 -18.43 -2.74
N LEU A 502 -21.59 -18.44 -1.84
CA LEU A 502 -23.01 -18.33 -2.15
C LEU A 502 -23.52 -16.88 -2.19
N SER A 503 -22.64 -15.89 -1.99
CA SER A 503 -22.99 -14.46 -1.92
C SER A 503 -22.11 -13.63 -2.85
N GLN A 504 -22.71 -12.73 -3.63
CA GLN A 504 -21.95 -11.79 -4.48
C GLN A 504 -20.94 -10.98 -3.63
N TRP A 505 -19.70 -10.84 -4.11
CA TRP A 505 -18.56 -10.23 -3.42
C TRP A 505 -18.13 -10.94 -2.13
N GLY A 506 -18.57 -12.18 -1.90
CA GLY A 506 -18.23 -12.97 -0.71
C GLY A 506 -16.85 -13.66 -0.75
N LEU A 507 -16.06 -13.47 -1.82
CA LEU A 507 -14.70 -14.00 -1.95
C LEU A 507 -13.74 -12.84 -2.28
N ASP A 508 -12.83 -12.55 -1.35
CA ASP A 508 -11.77 -11.55 -1.53
C ASP A 508 -10.54 -12.15 -2.22
N THR A 509 -9.82 -11.37 -3.03
CA THR A 509 -8.61 -11.81 -3.73
C THR A 509 -7.51 -12.34 -2.78
N ALA A 510 -7.55 -12.00 -1.48
CA ALA A 510 -6.62 -12.51 -0.46
C ALA A 510 -6.56 -14.05 -0.38
N ILE A 511 -7.67 -14.79 -0.47
CA ILE A 511 -7.64 -16.26 -0.45
C ILE A 511 -6.98 -16.84 -1.72
N LEU A 512 -7.01 -16.12 -2.84
CA LEU A 512 -6.29 -16.52 -4.05
C LEU A 512 -4.77 -16.44 -3.84
N SER A 513 -4.29 -15.43 -3.13
CA SER A 513 -2.87 -15.33 -2.71
C SER A 513 -2.47 -16.50 -1.80
N VAL A 514 -3.35 -16.94 -0.89
CA VAL A 514 -3.11 -18.13 -0.05
C VAL A 514 -3.03 -19.40 -0.89
N ALA A 515 -3.95 -19.59 -1.85
CA ALA A 515 -3.92 -20.73 -2.77
C ALA A 515 -2.64 -20.75 -3.62
N ALA A 516 -2.16 -19.60 -4.09
CA ALA A 516 -0.90 -19.50 -4.82
C ALA A 516 0.33 -19.84 -3.95
N ALA A 517 0.35 -19.35 -2.70
CA ALA A 517 1.45 -19.56 -1.75
C ALA A 517 1.54 -21.00 -1.21
N ASP A 518 0.40 -21.66 -0.97
CA ASP A 518 0.37 -22.99 -0.37
C ASP A 518 0.82 -24.07 -1.35
N ASN A 519 2.05 -24.54 -1.17
CA ASN A 519 2.62 -25.65 -1.93
C ASN A 519 2.96 -26.83 -1.00
N THR A 520 2.19 -26.99 0.09
CA THR A 520 2.21 -28.21 0.92
C THR A 520 1.55 -29.37 0.17
N PRO A 521 2.01 -30.62 0.30
CA PRO A 521 1.42 -31.77 -0.41
C PRO A 521 -0.06 -31.97 -0.12
N GLU A 522 -0.51 -31.62 1.08
CA GLU A 522 -1.88 -31.76 1.58
C GLU A 522 -2.74 -30.50 1.35
N LEU A 523 -2.19 -29.44 0.74
CA LEU A 523 -2.81 -28.11 0.58
C LEU A 523 -3.43 -27.56 1.89
N SER A 524 -2.71 -27.79 2.99
CA SER A 524 -3.15 -27.58 4.38
C SER A 524 -3.58 -26.15 4.71
N THR A 525 -2.89 -25.15 4.18
CA THR A 525 -3.12 -23.72 4.48
C THR A 525 -4.33 -23.20 3.71
N ILE A 526 -4.47 -23.55 2.43
CA ILE A 526 -5.66 -23.18 1.66
C ILE A 526 -6.90 -23.95 2.12
N ARG A 527 -6.78 -25.22 2.54
CA ARG A 527 -7.90 -25.96 3.18
C ARG A 527 -8.36 -25.30 4.48
N GLN A 528 -7.42 -24.83 5.31
CA GLN A 528 -7.74 -24.07 6.52
C GLN A 528 -8.42 -22.72 6.20
N GLU A 529 -7.97 -22.01 5.16
CA GLU A 529 -8.55 -20.73 4.76
C GLU A 529 -9.94 -20.87 4.11
N LEU A 530 -10.17 -21.93 3.33
CA LEU A 530 -11.49 -22.32 2.81
C LEU A 530 -12.50 -22.57 3.94
N GLU A 531 -12.07 -23.18 5.04
CA GLU A 531 -12.93 -23.40 6.22
C GLU A 531 -13.14 -22.13 7.04
N ASN A 532 -12.06 -21.40 7.38
CA ASN A 532 -12.13 -20.19 8.20
C ASN A 532 -12.93 -19.06 7.53
N THR A 533 -12.64 -18.77 6.26
CA THR A 533 -13.08 -17.55 5.57
C THR A 533 -14.27 -17.81 4.64
N LEU A 534 -14.31 -18.97 3.97
CA LEU A 534 -15.44 -19.34 3.10
C LEU A 534 -16.42 -20.33 3.73
N LEU A 535 -16.20 -20.79 4.96
CA LEU A 535 -17.10 -21.71 5.68
C LEU A 535 -17.41 -22.99 4.88
N VAL A 536 -16.41 -23.51 4.16
CA VAL A 536 -16.42 -24.86 3.59
C VAL A 536 -15.82 -25.78 4.63
N TYR A 537 -16.63 -26.65 5.26
CA TYR A 537 -16.16 -27.50 6.34
C TYR A 537 -15.48 -28.75 5.82
N THR A 538 -14.28 -29.04 6.33
CA THR A 538 -13.47 -30.22 6.03
C THR A 538 -13.23 -30.49 4.53
N PRO A 539 -12.85 -29.48 3.71
CA PRO A 539 -12.65 -29.63 2.27
C PRO A 539 -11.64 -30.72 1.95
N ALA A 540 -11.92 -31.53 0.93
CA ALA A 540 -11.02 -32.57 0.47
C ALA A 540 -9.75 -31.98 -0.19
N LEU A 541 -8.68 -32.78 -0.27
CA LEU A 541 -7.50 -32.40 -1.06
C LEU A 541 -7.86 -32.12 -2.53
N GLU A 542 -8.78 -32.90 -3.09
CA GLU A 542 -9.30 -32.76 -4.45
C GLU A 542 -9.99 -31.39 -4.66
N ASP A 543 -10.82 -30.96 -3.71
CA ASP A 543 -11.48 -29.65 -3.76
C ASP A 543 -10.47 -28.48 -3.72
N ALA A 544 -9.46 -28.60 -2.86
CA ALA A 544 -8.43 -27.58 -2.71
C ALA A 544 -7.55 -27.48 -3.97
N GLN A 545 -7.29 -28.60 -4.65
CA GLN A 545 -6.63 -28.62 -5.96
C GLN A 545 -7.49 -27.93 -7.02
N ALA A 546 -8.79 -28.23 -7.09
CA ALA A 546 -9.71 -27.59 -8.03
C ALA A 546 -9.80 -26.08 -7.82
N PHE A 547 -10.00 -25.63 -6.57
CA PHE A 547 -10.01 -24.21 -6.21
C PHE A 547 -8.70 -23.51 -6.57
N LYS A 548 -7.55 -24.10 -6.22
CA LYS A 548 -6.22 -23.55 -6.54
C LYS A 548 -5.98 -23.45 -8.06
N ALA A 549 -6.45 -24.42 -8.84
CA ALA A 549 -6.30 -24.41 -10.29
C ALA A 549 -7.11 -23.28 -10.95
N VAL A 550 -8.40 -23.13 -10.60
CA VAL A 550 -9.25 -22.04 -11.10
C VAL A 550 -8.72 -20.67 -10.66
N ALA A 551 -8.33 -20.52 -9.39
CA ALA A 551 -7.70 -19.31 -8.88
C ALA A 551 -6.42 -18.95 -9.65
N GLY A 552 -5.54 -19.93 -9.88
CA GLY A 552 -4.31 -19.77 -10.64
C GLY A 552 -4.55 -19.30 -12.07
N ALA A 553 -5.54 -19.88 -12.76
CA ALA A 553 -5.89 -19.51 -14.12
C ALA A 553 -6.41 -18.07 -14.23
N VAL A 554 -7.36 -17.68 -13.38
CA VAL A 554 -7.91 -16.31 -13.35
C VAL A 554 -6.82 -15.26 -13.11
N VAL A 555 -5.92 -15.49 -12.14
CA VAL A 555 -4.87 -14.50 -11.81
C VAL A 555 -3.71 -14.54 -12.82
N ARG A 556 -3.42 -15.70 -13.44
CA ARG A 556 -2.49 -15.79 -14.58
C ARG A 556 -2.98 -14.97 -15.77
N ARG A 557 -4.27 -15.07 -16.10
CA ARG A 557 -4.92 -14.23 -17.12
C ARG A 557 -4.80 -12.74 -16.78
N ALA A 558 -5.08 -12.36 -15.53
CA ALA A 558 -4.93 -10.97 -15.05
C ALA A 558 -3.49 -10.44 -15.13
N ALA A 559 -2.48 -11.28 -14.86
CA ALA A 559 -1.07 -10.92 -14.99
C ALA A 559 -0.64 -10.79 -16.46
N ARG A 560 -1.07 -11.69 -17.35
CA ARG A 560 -0.78 -11.61 -18.79
C ARG A 560 -1.50 -10.41 -19.44
N LEU A 561 -2.75 -10.13 -19.06
CA LEU A 561 -3.43 -8.88 -19.41
C LEU A 561 -2.67 -7.65 -18.88
N SER A 562 -2.20 -7.65 -17.62
CA SER A 562 -1.39 -6.54 -17.08
C SER A 562 -0.15 -6.22 -17.92
N ALA A 563 0.45 -7.24 -18.55
CA ALA A 563 1.57 -7.07 -19.47
C ALA A 563 1.20 -6.45 -20.82
N VAL A 564 -0.07 -6.51 -21.26
CA VAL A 564 -0.55 -5.80 -22.46
C VAL A 564 -0.31 -4.31 -22.33
N ALA A 565 -0.84 -3.69 -21.27
CA ALA A 565 -0.75 -2.25 -21.07
C ALA A 565 0.70 -1.77 -20.83
N ILE A 566 1.51 -2.58 -20.12
CA ILE A 566 2.94 -2.31 -19.94
C ILE A 566 3.67 -2.40 -21.29
N GLY A 567 3.49 -3.50 -22.02
CA GLY A 567 4.17 -3.78 -23.28
C GLY A 567 3.84 -2.75 -24.36
N ALA A 568 2.55 -2.43 -24.52
CA ALA A 568 2.10 -1.40 -25.46
C ALA A 568 2.74 -0.03 -25.16
N ILE A 569 2.80 0.41 -23.90
CA ILE A 569 3.45 1.69 -23.55
C ILE A 569 4.99 1.64 -23.76
N VAL A 570 5.63 0.50 -23.50
CA VAL A 570 7.06 0.31 -23.80
C VAL A 570 7.32 0.39 -25.30
N LEU A 571 6.50 -0.23 -26.14
CA LEU A 571 6.58 -0.13 -27.61
C LEU A 571 6.30 1.31 -28.10
N GLN A 572 5.18 1.92 -27.69
CA GLN A 572 4.79 3.31 -27.95
C GLN A 572 5.92 4.31 -27.67
N SER A 573 6.70 4.10 -26.60
CA SER A 573 7.79 4.99 -26.21
C SER A 573 8.98 5.00 -27.19
N GLY A 574 9.15 3.92 -27.99
CA GLY A 574 10.33 3.68 -28.83
C GLY A 574 11.61 3.35 -28.05
N LYS A 575 11.53 3.12 -26.72
CA LYS A 575 12.72 3.04 -25.85
C LYS A 575 13.46 1.70 -25.87
N LEU A 576 12.86 0.65 -26.43
CA LEU A 576 13.56 -0.63 -26.66
C LEU A 576 14.68 -0.50 -27.70
N GLU A 577 14.44 0.29 -28.74
CA GLU A 577 15.33 0.50 -29.89
C GLU A 577 16.41 1.56 -29.63
N ASP A 578 16.20 2.42 -28.64
CA ASP A 578 17.12 3.49 -28.25
C ASP A 578 18.44 2.90 -27.69
N PRO A 579 19.60 3.12 -28.35
CA PRO A 579 20.87 2.59 -27.91
C PRO A 579 21.46 3.33 -26.69
N ALA A 580 20.89 4.47 -26.29
CA ALA A 580 21.25 5.14 -25.04
C ALA A 580 20.53 4.57 -23.81
N GLU A 581 19.49 3.76 -24.01
CA GLU A 581 18.60 3.26 -22.95
C GLU A 581 18.91 1.79 -22.65
N GLU A 582 19.86 1.60 -21.73
CA GLU A 582 20.26 0.29 -21.20
C GLU A 582 19.13 -0.38 -20.40
N ILE A 583 18.31 0.41 -19.70
CA ILE A 583 17.25 -0.06 -18.80
C ILE A 583 16.01 0.82 -18.94
N ILE A 584 14.86 0.21 -19.21
CA ILE A 584 13.54 0.86 -19.25
C ILE A 584 12.89 0.68 -17.88
N ASP A 585 12.95 1.71 -17.03
CA ASP A 585 12.46 1.62 -15.65
C ASP A 585 10.95 1.90 -15.54
N ILE A 586 10.24 1.03 -14.81
CA ILE A 586 8.77 1.09 -14.66
C ILE A 586 8.42 1.03 -13.18
N GLY A 587 7.66 2.01 -12.71
CA GLY A 587 7.14 2.07 -11.36
C GLY A 587 5.82 1.33 -11.25
N VAL A 588 5.71 0.44 -10.26
CA VAL A 588 4.45 -0.22 -9.93
C VAL A 588 4.11 -0.10 -8.44
N ASP A 589 2.84 0.07 -8.13
CA ASP A 589 2.28 0.14 -6.78
C ASP A 589 0.92 -0.60 -6.77
N GLY A 590 0.42 -0.95 -5.59
CA GLY A 590 -0.84 -1.68 -5.40
C GLY A 590 -0.69 -3.11 -4.88
N SER A 591 -1.72 -3.57 -4.17
CA SER A 591 -1.71 -4.82 -3.40
C SER A 591 -1.54 -6.10 -4.22
N LEU A 592 -1.91 -6.12 -5.51
CA LEU A 592 -1.81 -7.31 -6.35
C LEU A 592 -0.34 -7.54 -6.73
N VAL A 593 0.35 -6.48 -7.18
CA VAL A 593 1.76 -6.55 -7.58
C VAL A 593 2.74 -6.55 -6.39
N GLU A 594 2.33 -6.05 -5.22
CA GLU A 594 3.12 -6.14 -3.99
C GLU A 594 2.91 -7.44 -3.18
N HIS A 595 1.75 -8.11 -3.24
CA HIS A 595 1.42 -9.20 -2.30
C HIS A 595 0.97 -10.52 -2.93
N TYR A 596 0.54 -10.56 -4.20
CA TYR A 596 0.17 -11.83 -4.83
C TYR A 596 1.44 -12.60 -5.27
N PRO A 597 1.62 -13.88 -4.85
CA PRO A 597 2.82 -14.65 -5.20
C PRO A 597 3.07 -14.72 -6.70
N PHE A 598 4.30 -14.43 -7.11
CA PHE A 598 4.77 -14.52 -8.50
C PHE A 598 4.04 -13.64 -9.54
N PHE A 599 3.22 -12.67 -9.13
CA PHE A 599 2.47 -11.80 -10.07
C PHE A 599 3.40 -11.04 -11.04
N ARG A 600 4.52 -10.51 -10.51
CA ARG A 600 5.56 -9.84 -11.30
C ARG A 600 6.27 -10.79 -12.27
N ASP A 601 6.47 -12.04 -11.86
CA ASP A 601 7.14 -13.06 -12.69
C ASP A 601 6.24 -13.51 -13.85
N MET A 602 4.92 -13.62 -13.61
CA MET A 602 3.94 -13.84 -14.69
C MET A 602 3.83 -12.66 -15.66
N ILE A 603 3.97 -11.41 -15.19
CA ILE A 603 4.11 -10.24 -16.08
C ILE A 603 5.41 -10.36 -16.91
N TYR A 604 6.55 -10.70 -16.30
CA TYR A 604 7.81 -10.88 -17.03
C TYR A 604 7.82 -12.07 -17.99
N GLU A 605 7.04 -13.12 -17.74
CA GLU A 605 6.79 -14.20 -18.71
C GLU A 605 6.06 -13.64 -19.93
N ALA A 606 4.93 -12.96 -19.71
CA ALA A 606 4.12 -12.37 -20.77
C ALA A 606 4.92 -11.36 -21.61
N LEU A 607 5.68 -10.45 -20.97
CA LEU A 607 6.53 -9.48 -21.68
C LEU A 607 7.56 -10.14 -22.62
N ARG A 608 7.98 -11.38 -22.35
CA ARG A 608 8.89 -12.13 -23.26
C ARG A 608 8.20 -12.72 -24.47
N ALA A 609 6.88 -12.84 -24.45
CA ALA A 609 6.05 -13.31 -25.56
C ALA A 609 5.44 -12.19 -26.42
N ILE A 610 5.60 -10.92 -26.03
CA ILE A 610 5.12 -9.78 -26.83
C ILE A 610 6.07 -9.50 -27.99
N ASP A 611 5.52 -9.44 -29.20
CA ASP A 611 6.19 -9.08 -30.44
C ASP A 611 6.81 -7.67 -30.35
N GLY A 612 8.02 -7.52 -30.88
CA GLY A 612 8.83 -6.30 -30.73
C GLY A 612 9.51 -6.15 -29.37
N ILE A 613 9.07 -6.86 -28.33
CA ILE A 613 9.76 -6.93 -27.02
C ILE A 613 10.65 -8.18 -26.98
N GLY A 614 10.04 -9.36 -26.98
CA GLY A 614 10.73 -10.64 -26.87
C GLY A 614 11.60 -10.81 -25.61
N PRO A 615 12.41 -11.88 -25.52
CA PRO A 615 13.30 -12.13 -24.38
C PRO A 615 14.26 -10.97 -24.07
N SER A 616 14.94 -10.46 -25.10
CA SER A 616 15.96 -9.41 -24.96
C SER A 616 15.38 -8.02 -24.63
N GLY A 617 14.15 -7.73 -25.07
CA GLY A 617 13.46 -6.50 -24.68
C GLY A 617 12.93 -6.57 -23.25
N ALA A 618 12.38 -7.71 -22.84
CA ALA A 618 11.92 -7.92 -21.47
C ALA A 618 13.08 -7.80 -20.45
N ASP A 619 14.28 -8.27 -20.81
CA ASP A 619 15.47 -8.16 -19.97
C ASP A 619 16.00 -6.70 -19.85
N LYS A 620 15.60 -5.78 -20.76
CA LYS A 620 15.78 -4.31 -20.56
C LYS A 620 14.75 -3.70 -19.61
N ILE A 621 13.56 -4.29 -19.48
CA ILE A 621 12.46 -3.73 -18.69
C ILE A 621 12.69 -4.01 -17.20
N ARG A 622 12.64 -2.96 -16.37
CA ARG A 622 12.84 -3.07 -14.92
C ARG A 622 11.61 -2.59 -14.16
N ILE A 623 10.70 -3.52 -13.88
CA ILE A 623 9.53 -3.33 -13.01
C ILE A 623 9.99 -3.25 -11.56
N GLY A 624 9.95 -2.06 -10.97
CA GLY A 624 10.32 -1.80 -9.58
C GLY A 624 9.16 -1.23 -8.76
N ILE A 625 9.02 -1.71 -7.52
CA ILE A 625 8.02 -1.19 -6.59
C ILE A 625 8.29 0.29 -6.30
N ALA A 626 7.26 1.12 -6.41
CA ALA A 626 7.29 2.56 -6.23
C ALA A 626 6.49 2.95 -4.98
N LYS A 627 7.10 2.77 -3.81
CA LYS A 627 6.44 2.92 -2.51
C LYS A 627 5.89 4.33 -2.31
N ASP A 628 4.61 4.41 -1.98
CA ASP A 628 3.87 5.64 -1.66
C ASP A 628 3.79 6.64 -2.81
N GLY A 629 3.29 6.20 -3.97
CA GLY A 629 3.02 7.08 -5.12
C GLY A 629 2.11 8.26 -4.77
N SER A 630 1.03 8.03 -4.02
CA SER A 630 0.06 9.08 -3.64
C SER A 630 0.57 10.09 -2.60
N GLY A 631 1.64 9.78 -1.86
CA GLY A 631 2.32 10.70 -0.96
C GLY A 631 3.57 11.34 -1.58
N VAL A 632 4.61 10.53 -1.82
CA VAL A 632 5.93 10.98 -2.30
C VAL A 632 5.83 11.56 -3.71
N GLY A 633 5.09 10.91 -4.58
CA GLY A 633 4.86 11.38 -5.95
C GLY A 633 4.13 12.72 -6.01
N ALA A 634 3.13 12.92 -5.14
CA ALA A 634 2.39 14.17 -5.09
C ALA A 634 3.23 15.35 -4.59
N ALA A 635 4.11 15.12 -3.61
CA ALA A 635 5.11 16.08 -3.17
C ALA A 635 6.09 16.46 -4.29
N LEU A 636 6.53 15.48 -5.09
CA LEU A 636 7.39 15.71 -6.27
C LEU A 636 6.66 16.49 -7.38
N ILE A 637 5.35 16.28 -7.59
CA ILE A 637 4.57 17.05 -8.57
C ILE A 637 4.35 18.50 -8.07
N ALA A 638 4.18 18.72 -6.76
CA ALA A 638 4.15 20.07 -6.17
C ALA A 638 5.49 20.82 -6.35
N LEU A 639 6.62 20.10 -6.36
CA LEU A 639 7.93 20.63 -6.72
C LEU A 639 8.02 20.97 -8.23
N ILE A 640 7.50 20.13 -9.13
CA ILE A 640 7.44 20.48 -10.56
C ILE A 640 6.55 21.71 -10.80
N ALA A 641 5.41 21.81 -10.09
CA ALA A 641 4.58 23.00 -10.13
C ALA A 641 5.34 24.26 -9.65
N GLN A 642 6.15 24.17 -8.59
CA GLN A 642 7.04 25.27 -8.18
C GLN A 642 7.99 25.70 -9.31
N LYS A 643 8.61 24.74 -10.01
CA LYS A 643 9.50 25.01 -11.15
C LYS A 643 8.78 25.65 -12.36
N MET A 644 7.44 25.67 -12.38
CA MET A 644 6.61 26.27 -13.44
C MET A 644 6.05 27.67 -13.10
N GLU A 645 6.07 28.10 -11.83
CA GLU A 645 5.49 29.38 -11.41
C GLU A 645 6.31 30.57 -11.95
N LYS A 646 5.62 31.55 -12.55
CA LYS A 646 6.28 32.70 -13.19
C LYS A 646 6.56 33.80 -12.15
N PRO A 647 7.69 34.54 -12.26
CA PRO A 647 7.97 35.68 -11.39
C PRO A 647 6.87 36.76 -11.46
N GLY A 648 5.98 36.75 -10.47
CA GLY A 648 4.81 37.65 -10.40
C GLY A 648 3.48 36.96 -10.15
N ASP A 649 3.36 35.64 -10.36
CA ASP A 649 2.12 34.90 -10.11
C ASP A 649 1.67 35.00 -8.65
N PHE A 650 2.63 34.95 -7.70
CA PHE A 650 2.37 35.22 -6.28
C PHE A 650 1.76 36.61 -6.02
N LEU A 651 2.16 37.66 -6.75
CA LEU A 651 1.55 38.98 -6.60
C LEU A 651 0.13 39.03 -7.18
N ALA A 652 -0.18 38.24 -8.20
CA ALA A 652 -1.55 38.09 -8.73
C ALA A 652 -2.44 37.24 -7.80
N ASP A 653 -1.89 36.21 -7.17
CA ASP A 653 -2.55 35.41 -6.13
C ASP A 653 -2.80 36.25 -4.87
N LEU A 654 -1.77 36.86 -4.28
CA LEU A 654 -1.87 37.69 -3.07
C LEU A 654 -2.83 38.87 -3.26
N ARG A 655 -2.85 39.51 -4.43
CA ARG A 655 -3.83 40.57 -4.75
C ARG A 655 -5.25 40.03 -4.86
N ARG A 656 -5.45 38.83 -5.44
CA ARG A 656 -6.75 38.13 -5.41
C ARG A 656 -7.14 37.78 -3.97
N ASP A 657 -6.19 37.40 -3.13
CA ASP A 657 -6.42 36.99 -1.75
C ASP A 657 -6.86 38.13 -0.86
N ILE A 658 -6.13 39.25 -0.91
CA ILE A 658 -6.49 40.50 -0.24
C ILE A 658 -7.86 40.97 -0.72
N LYS A 659 -8.12 40.94 -2.04
CA LYS A 659 -9.42 41.32 -2.61
C LYS A 659 -10.55 40.39 -2.16
N ARG A 660 -10.30 39.07 -2.07
CA ARG A 660 -11.26 38.06 -1.59
C ARG A 660 -11.61 38.31 -0.13
N ARG A 661 -10.61 38.49 0.74
CA ARG A 661 -10.78 38.83 2.18
C ARG A 661 -11.57 40.13 2.38
N LEU A 662 -11.30 41.17 1.57
CA LEU A 662 -12.04 42.43 1.57
C LEU A 662 -13.46 42.34 0.97
N SER A 663 -13.82 41.23 0.33
CA SER A 663 -15.12 41.03 -0.34
C SER A 663 -16.06 40.06 0.39
N GLN A 664 -15.59 39.37 1.43
CA GLN A 664 -16.46 38.56 2.28
C GLN A 664 -17.18 39.48 3.30
N PRO A 665 -18.50 39.31 3.51
CA PRO A 665 -19.20 39.96 4.61
C PRO A 665 -18.57 39.57 5.95
N PHE A 666 -18.47 40.53 6.87
CA PHE A 666 -18.11 40.24 8.26
C PHE A 666 -19.28 39.56 8.97
N ASP A 667 -19.34 38.23 8.92
CA ASP A 667 -20.17 37.42 9.82
C ASP A 667 -19.60 37.48 11.25
N THR A 668 -19.79 38.63 11.92
CA THR A 668 -19.45 38.79 13.34
C THR A 668 -20.48 38.10 14.24
N PRO A 669 -20.07 37.13 15.09
CA PRO A 669 -20.94 36.64 16.17
C PRO A 669 -21.20 37.79 17.15
N GLY A 670 -22.47 38.18 17.28
CA GLY A 670 -22.86 39.37 18.04
C GLY A 670 -22.69 39.24 19.55
N MET A 671 -21.50 39.55 20.09
CA MET A 671 -21.35 39.90 21.50
C MET A 671 -21.88 41.31 21.75
N LEU A 672 -23.19 41.40 22.03
CA LEU A 672 -23.84 42.60 22.55
C LEU A 672 -23.36 42.88 23.97
N PHE A 673 -22.34 43.72 24.11
CA PHE A 673 -22.13 44.48 25.34
C PHE A 673 -23.14 45.63 25.38
N HIS A 674 -24.16 45.51 26.22
CA HIS A 674 -24.96 46.63 26.69
C HIS A 674 -24.32 47.25 27.95
N PRO A 675 -24.60 48.54 28.25
CA PRO A 675 -23.79 49.36 29.16
C PRO A 675 -24.02 49.10 30.65
#